data_AF-A0A178E6X5-F1
#
_entry.id   AF-A0A178E6X5-F1
#
_cell.length_a   1.000
_cell.length_b   1.000
_cell.length_c   1.000
_cell.angle_alpha   90.00
_cell.angle_beta   90.00
_cell.angle_gamma   90.00
#
_symmetry.space_group_name_H-M   'P 1'
#
loop_
_entity.id
_entity.type
_entity.pdbx_description
1 polymer ?
#
loop_
_entity_poly.entity_id
_entity_poly.type
_entity_poly.pdbx_seq_one_letter_code
_entity_poly.pdbx_strand_id
1 'polypeptide(L)'
;MVPKAPSKEALTLLQHTIRPSLAVRSQAGHRFLASATRTQLSRPLPIHTSRQWSRNAATFTHSHHADAVSIISTTVDPSSADFKENKLQMAEATENLINLHTKIAQGGSQKARDKHIQRGKMLVRDRITALIDPGTPFLELSQMAGYDMYPGEDVPAGGIVTGIGTVNGVQCIIVANDATVKGGTYYPITVKKHLRAQTIAQENRLPCIYLVDSGGANLPNQADVFPDVNHFGRIFYNQARMSSMGIPQISVVMGPCTAGGAYVPSMSDENIIVENQGHIFLAGPPLVKAATGEVVSAEDLGGGNLHSEISGVTDYLAVDDAHALVLARRSIGNLNWHHNQTVSPQLDYQEPLYDPQELSGIVGTNLRRQIPIHEIIARIVDGSSFSEFKPLYGSTLVTGFAKIYGHPVGIVANNGILFSESSLKGAHFVQLCGKRHIPLIFLQNISGFMVGQDAEKGGIAKNGAKLVTAVSCVDVPKFTVVVGSSAGAGNYGMCGRAYSPRLLFTWPNAKTSVMGAEQLSAVMEAVGKQADPALKARIEHESEATFGSARLWDDGIIPPEHTRRVLGMGLQMACGGQNKGVDRESTWASIKDTASKVAKQLVAQYATIDDKGIHVLGGYPGILYPPYYWWQAGAMFGTLLDYWHYTGDDQYNEMVREGLIHQFGEHQDLMPSNQSKNEGNDDQVFWAFSMIAAAEYKFPDPPADQPGWLAMTQSVFNQFVTRYNKEVADGNCGGGMRWQIYQWLNGWTYKNTASNGGLFHLGARLAMYTKNDTYAVWAEKAFDWMAQSPILPGDGQVYDGTSMTTDPPCSKADQTPWTYNYGIMIAGAAYMYNYTNGAEKWRTALTNFLNKTERFYPEQLKSVMYEICEPKDLCDADQESFKAYLARWLAVAIQMAPFTHDIIMPRLQHSAVAAAQTCEGPSQHNGGPHQCGMRWYWDGFDGKGGVGPQMTALNIISVLNVDRVPPPYSSNTGGTSQGNPGLGSGSNAGQEPIFQTEITTGDKAGAAIITILVLGFTLSGAWWMVK
;
A
#
# COMPACT_ATOMS: atom_id res chain seq x y z
N MET A 1 -32.99 59.05 10.74
CA MET A 1 -32.11 60.10 11.32
C MET A 1 -30.67 59.63 11.22
N VAL A 2 -29.86 60.41 10.51
CA VAL A 2 -28.38 60.46 10.51
C VAL A 2 -27.86 60.73 11.94
N PRO A 3 -26.60 60.49 12.36
CA PRO A 3 -25.45 59.73 11.79
C PRO A 3 -24.89 58.67 12.82
N LYS A 4 -23.83 57.88 12.61
CA LYS A 4 -22.42 58.27 12.37
C LYS A 4 -21.54 57.03 12.16
N ALA A 5 -20.86 56.97 11.01
CA ALA A 5 -19.60 56.28 10.84
C ALA A 5 -18.50 57.35 10.67
N PRO A 6 -17.34 57.25 11.33
CA PRO A 6 -16.15 58.00 10.95
C PRO A 6 -15.39 57.25 9.85
N SER A 7 -14.90 58.04 8.91
CA SER A 7 -14.24 57.65 7.67
C SER A 7 -12.74 57.96 7.70
N LYS A 8 -12.01 57.31 6.77
CA LYS A 8 -10.73 57.76 6.19
C LYS A 8 -9.45 57.57 7.02
N GLU A 9 -9.36 56.51 7.81
CA GLU A 9 -8.08 56.05 8.43
C GLU A 9 -7.51 54.78 7.78
N ALA A 10 -8.06 54.35 6.63
CA ALA A 10 -7.57 53.20 5.85
C ALA A 10 -6.65 53.58 4.67
N LEU A 11 -6.16 54.81 4.63
CA LEU A 11 -5.18 55.28 3.65
C LEU A 11 -4.08 56.01 4.40
N THR A 12 -2.83 55.59 4.14
CA THR A 12 -1.57 56.20 4.59
C THR A 12 -1.23 56.09 6.08
N LEU A 13 -0.59 54.99 6.51
CA LEU A 13 0.63 54.98 7.35
C LEU A 13 1.09 53.56 7.75
N LEU A 14 1.94 52.96 6.91
CA LEU A 14 3.02 52.05 7.34
C LEU A 14 4.32 52.51 6.65
N GLN A 15 4.68 53.78 6.92
CA GLN A 15 5.99 54.37 6.64
C GLN A 15 6.54 54.94 7.94
N HIS A 16 7.31 54.14 8.66
CA HIS A 16 8.31 54.55 9.64
C HIS A 16 9.36 53.43 9.58
N THR A 17 10.67 53.62 9.57
CA THR A 17 11.54 54.50 10.38
C THR A 17 12.94 54.39 9.72
N ILE A 18 13.88 55.35 9.66
CA ILE A 18 14.77 55.87 10.71
C ILE A 18 15.72 56.92 10.05
N ARG A 19 15.92 58.07 10.70
CA ARG A 19 17.15 58.92 10.77
C ARG A 19 16.99 59.82 12.03
N PRO A 20 18.02 60.47 12.63
CA PRO A 20 19.46 60.55 12.31
C PRO A 20 20.45 60.48 13.54
N SER A 21 21.75 60.68 13.27
CA SER A 21 22.85 61.30 14.10
C SER A 21 24.13 60.43 14.09
N LEU A 22 25.22 60.84 13.40
CA LEU A 22 26.34 61.76 13.74
C LEU A 22 27.56 61.07 14.40
N ALA A 23 28.76 61.56 14.00
CA ALA A 23 30.14 61.26 14.45
C ALA A 23 30.82 60.02 13.81
N VAL A 24 32.11 60.00 13.39
CA VAL A 24 33.25 60.95 13.43
C VAL A 24 34.34 60.47 12.41
N ARG A 25 35.25 61.41 12.04
CA ARG A 25 36.58 61.35 11.37
C ARG A 25 37.35 60.00 11.41
N SER A 26 38.27 59.65 10.50
CA SER A 26 39.47 60.37 9.98
C SER A 26 39.90 59.78 8.61
N GLN A 27 40.31 60.55 7.58
CA GLN A 27 41.60 61.22 7.33
C GLN A 27 42.85 60.31 7.15
N ALA A 28 43.32 60.21 5.89
CA ALA A 28 44.69 60.47 5.38
C ALA A 28 44.65 60.25 3.84
N GLY A 29 45.00 61.16 2.92
CA GLY A 29 46.23 61.96 2.75
C GLY A 29 47.32 61.05 2.14
N HIS A 30 47.88 61.18 0.93
CA HIS A 30 48.33 62.31 0.10
C HIS A 30 48.52 61.86 -1.38
N ARG A 31 48.08 62.64 -2.39
CA ARG A 31 48.84 63.52 -3.33
C ARG A 31 50.03 62.92 -4.11
N PHE A 32 50.02 63.05 -5.44
CA PHE A 32 50.90 63.88 -6.33
C PHE A 32 50.75 63.39 -7.80
N LEU A 33 50.18 64.20 -8.73
CA LEU A 33 50.82 64.96 -9.85
C LEU A 33 51.73 64.09 -10.75
N ALA A 34 51.37 63.82 -12.01
CA ALA A 34 51.44 64.66 -13.24
C ALA A 34 52.65 64.30 -14.12
N SER A 35 52.44 64.15 -15.44
CA SER A 35 53.29 64.66 -16.55
C SER A 35 53.19 63.80 -17.80
N ALA A 36 52.96 64.47 -18.93
CA ALA A 36 53.09 63.97 -20.29
C ALA A 36 54.57 63.95 -20.74
N THR A 37 54.94 63.10 -21.71
CA THR A 37 55.61 63.47 -22.98
C THR A 37 56.01 62.26 -23.86
N ARG A 38 55.51 62.28 -25.11
CA ARG A 38 56.20 62.16 -26.41
C ARG A 38 57.13 60.97 -26.79
N THR A 39 56.72 60.33 -27.90
CA THR A 39 57.48 59.84 -29.09
C THR A 39 58.51 58.70 -28.95
N GLN A 40 58.26 57.59 -29.67
CA GLN A 40 59.10 57.17 -30.80
C GLN A 40 58.43 56.08 -31.66
N LEU A 41 58.65 56.18 -32.97
CA LEU A 41 58.23 55.28 -34.03
C LEU A 41 59.16 54.05 -34.12
N SER A 42 58.57 52.86 -34.17
CA SER A 42 59.16 51.68 -34.81
C SER A 42 58.04 50.72 -35.22
N ARG A 43 57.84 50.55 -36.53
CA ARG A 43 57.04 49.45 -37.13
C ARG A 43 57.87 48.17 -37.01
N PRO A 44 57.27 47.04 -36.61
CA PRO A 44 57.02 46.01 -37.62
C PRO A 44 55.77 45.12 -37.39
N LEU A 45 55.26 44.59 -38.52
CA LEU A 45 54.38 43.42 -38.72
C LEU A 45 52.90 43.51 -38.27
N PRO A 46 51.93 43.17 -39.16
CA PRO A 46 50.54 42.99 -38.76
C PRO A 46 50.42 41.65 -38.02
N ILE A 47 50.57 41.69 -36.71
CA ILE A 47 50.01 40.66 -35.84
C ILE A 47 48.50 40.82 -35.94
N HIS A 48 47.80 39.76 -36.34
CA HIS A 48 46.35 39.66 -36.21
C HIS A 48 45.97 40.05 -34.78
N THR A 49 45.41 41.25 -34.60
CA THR A 49 44.74 41.61 -33.37
C THR A 49 43.57 40.65 -33.22
N SER A 50 43.74 39.65 -32.37
CA SER A 50 42.60 38.95 -31.79
C SER A 50 41.77 40.03 -31.13
N ARG A 51 40.65 40.37 -31.77
CA ARG A 51 39.54 41.06 -31.10
C ARG A 51 39.12 40.10 -29.99
N GLN A 52 39.74 40.20 -28.82
CA GLN A 52 39.18 39.65 -27.60
C GLN A 52 37.88 40.41 -27.38
N TRP A 53 36.78 39.83 -27.87
CA TRP A 53 35.47 40.19 -27.40
C TRP A 53 35.47 39.73 -25.94
N SER A 54 35.78 40.65 -25.03
CA SER A 54 35.45 40.48 -23.63
C SER A 54 33.94 40.31 -23.60
N ARG A 55 33.48 39.06 -23.55
CA ARG A 55 32.09 38.76 -23.24
C ARG A 55 31.85 39.39 -21.87
N ASN A 56 31.05 40.45 -21.81
CA ASN A 56 30.48 40.87 -20.54
C ASN A 56 29.78 39.62 -19.98
N ALA A 57 30.30 39.05 -18.91
CA ALA A 57 29.65 37.93 -18.26
C ALA A 57 28.24 38.40 -17.90
N ALA A 58 27.21 37.74 -18.44
CA ALA A 58 25.85 37.97 -17.99
C ALA A 58 25.83 37.59 -16.52
N THR A 59 25.80 38.59 -15.64
CA THR A 59 25.84 38.39 -14.19
C THR A 59 24.54 37.76 -13.68
N PHE A 60 23.51 37.69 -14.52
CA PHE A 60 22.20 37.13 -14.21
C PHE A 60 21.45 36.72 -15.49
N THR A 61 20.96 35.47 -15.55
CA THR A 61 20.04 35.00 -16.60
C THR A 61 18.62 35.06 -16.05
N HIS A 62 17.80 35.95 -16.60
CA HIS A 62 16.43 36.13 -16.12
C HIS A 62 15.53 34.96 -16.57
N SER A 63 14.53 34.61 -15.75
CA SER A 63 13.54 33.56 -16.04
C SER A 63 12.86 33.69 -17.41
N HIS A 64 12.57 34.91 -17.86
CA HIS A 64 11.93 35.13 -19.16
C HIS A 64 12.76 34.63 -20.35
N HIS A 65 14.09 34.50 -20.22
CA HIS A 65 14.91 33.87 -21.26
C HIS A 65 14.64 32.37 -21.35
N ALA A 66 14.43 31.68 -20.22
CA ALA A 66 14.06 30.27 -20.19
C ALA A 66 12.65 30.03 -20.74
N ASP A 67 11.73 30.96 -20.48
CA ASP A 67 10.38 30.93 -21.04
C ASP A 67 10.42 31.16 -22.56
N ALA A 68 11.17 32.16 -23.02
CA ALA A 68 11.28 32.49 -24.45
C ALA A 68 11.83 31.35 -25.32
N VAL A 69 12.77 30.54 -24.81
CA VAL A 69 13.31 29.40 -25.56
C VAL A 69 12.40 28.16 -25.52
N SER A 70 11.39 28.15 -24.65
CA SER A 70 10.44 27.03 -24.50
C SER A 70 9.17 27.22 -25.33
N ILE A 71 8.91 28.40 -25.90
CA ILE A 71 7.71 28.65 -26.71
C ILE A 71 7.81 27.90 -28.04
N ILE A 72 6.82 27.05 -28.32
CA ILE A 72 6.70 26.39 -29.63
C ILE A 72 6.19 27.42 -30.64
N SER A 73 6.96 27.66 -31.71
CA SER A 73 6.52 28.46 -32.85
C SER A 73 5.72 27.59 -33.83
N THR A 74 4.49 27.98 -34.15
CA THR A 74 3.68 27.22 -35.11
C THR A 74 4.20 27.41 -36.53
N THR A 75 4.11 26.34 -37.32
CA THR A 75 4.39 26.33 -38.77
C THR A 75 3.13 26.08 -39.59
N VAL A 76 1.99 25.94 -38.92
CA VAL A 76 0.69 25.65 -39.54
C VAL A 76 0.16 26.89 -40.24
N ASP A 77 -0.22 26.73 -41.51
CA ASP A 77 -0.98 27.73 -42.26
C ASP A 77 -2.46 27.27 -42.37
N PRO A 78 -3.39 27.89 -41.60
CA PRO A 78 -4.81 27.56 -41.65
C PRO A 78 -5.47 27.80 -43.02
N SER A 79 -4.82 28.56 -43.91
CA SER A 79 -5.33 28.85 -45.25
C SER A 79 -4.93 27.80 -46.29
N SER A 80 -3.97 26.92 -45.96
CA SER A 80 -3.45 25.86 -46.83
C SER A 80 -4.53 24.84 -47.23
N ALA A 81 -4.33 24.19 -48.38
CA ALA A 81 -5.26 23.17 -48.87
C ALA A 81 -5.32 21.94 -47.95
N ASP A 82 -4.16 21.49 -47.45
CA ASP A 82 -4.06 20.34 -46.55
C ASP A 82 -4.79 20.58 -45.23
N PHE A 83 -4.67 21.78 -44.65
CA PHE A 83 -5.38 22.13 -43.41
C PHE A 83 -6.90 22.10 -43.62
N LYS A 84 -7.38 22.68 -44.73
CA LYS A 84 -8.81 22.69 -45.07
C LYS A 84 -9.35 21.28 -45.32
N GLU A 85 -8.57 20.43 -46.00
CA GLU A 85 -8.94 19.02 -46.24
C GLU A 85 -9.04 18.25 -44.92
N ASN A 86 -8.02 18.34 -44.06
CA ASN A 86 -8.01 17.70 -42.74
C ASN A 86 -9.20 18.16 -41.89
N LYS A 87 -9.45 19.49 -41.87
CA LYS A 87 -10.56 20.09 -41.12
C LYS A 87 -11.92 19.57 -41.59
N LEU A 88 -12.11 19.44 -42.90
CA LEU A 88 -13.34 18.87 -43.46
C LEU A 88 -13.53 17.40 -43.05
N GLN A 89 -12.49 16.58 -43.19
CA GLN A 89 -12.53 15.15 -42.82
C GLN A 89 -12.79 14.95 -41.32
N MET A 90 -12.12 15.74 -40.47
CA MET A 90 -12.31 15.66 -39.02
C MET A 90 -13.69 16.19 -38.61
N ALA A 91 -14.21 17.23 -39.27
CA ALA A 91 -15.55 17.74 -39.03
C ALA A 91 -16.61 16.67 -39.34
N GLU A 92 -16.48 15.94 -40.46
CA GLU A 92 -17.37 14.82 -40.80
C GLU A 92 -17.31 13.70 -39.75
N ALA A 93 -16.10 13.29 -39.33
CA ALA A 93 -15.94 12.27 -38.28
C ALA A 93 -16.53 12.72 -36.94
N THR A 94 -16.36 13.99 -36.59
CA THR A 94 -16.89 14.57 -35.35
C THR A 94 -18.41 14.73 -35.40
N GLU A 95 -18.98 15.12 -36.54
CA GLU A 95 -20.43 15.21 -36.75
C GLU A 95 -21.09 13.83 -36.62
N ASN A 96 -20.49 12.79 -37.22
CA ASN A 96 -20.94 11.41 -37.06
C ASN A 96 -20.94 10.98 -35.58
N LEU A 97 -19.89 11.32 -34.85
CA LEU A 97 -19.81 11.06 -33.41
C LEU A 97 -20.90 11.82 -32.62
N ILE A 98 -21.11 13.09 -32.92
CA ILE A 98 -22.15 13.93 -32.26
C ILE A 98 -23.54 13.35 -32.51
N ASN A 99 -23.85 12.95 -33.74
CA ASN A 99 -25.12 12.34 -34.09
C ASN A 99 -25.33 11.03 -33.32
N LEU A 100 -24.28 10.21 -33.21
CA LEU A 100 -24.33 8.96 -32.49
C LEU A 100 -24.47 9.16 -30.98
N HIS A 101 -23.73 10.10 -30.39
CA HIS A 101 -23.88 10.51 -29.00
C HIS A 101 -25.28 11.06 -28.73
N THR A 102 -25.84 11.85 -29.63
CA THR A 102 -27.21 12.39 -29.50
C THR A 102 -28.23 11.25 -29.48
N LYS A 103 -28.07 10.24 -30.34
CA LYS A 103 -28.91 9.04 -30.33
C LYS A 103 -28.75 8.24 -29.05
N ILE A 104 -27.53 8.02 -28.57
CA ILE A 104 -27.26 7.26 -27.34
C ILE A 104 -27.77 8.00 -26.10
N ALA A 105 -27.62 9.32 -26.06
CA ALA A 105 -28.04 10.15 -24.94
C ALA A 105 -29.56 10.10 -24.69
N GLN A 106 -30.34 9.71 -25.71
CA GLN A 106 -31.77 9.48 -25.58
C GLN A 106 -32.13 8.33 -24.65
N GLY A 107 -31.24 7.35 -24.41
CA GLY A 107 -31.52 6.17 -23.61
C GLY A 107 -32.38 5.16 -24.37
N GLY A 108 -33.32 4.51 -23.68
CA GLY A 108 -34.23 3.54 -24.27
C GLY A 108 -35.25 4.14 -25.25
N SER A 109 -36.07 3.26 -25.84
CA SER A 109 -37.12 3.66 -26.80
C SER A 109 -38.06 4.75 -26.24
N GLN A 110 -38.65 5.59 -27.10
CA GLN A 110 -39.63 6.61 -26.70
C GLN A 110 -40.71 6.07 -25.76
N LYS A 111 -41.29 4.90 -26.12
CA LYS A 111 -42.30 4.22 -25.30
C LYS A 111 -41.82 3.90 -23.88
N ALA A 112 -40.56 3.50 -23.72
CA ALA A 112 -39.98 3.20 -22.41
C ALA A 112 -39.79 4.47 -21.58
N ARG A 113 -39.37 5.57 -22.21
CA ARG A 113 -39.21 6.88 -21.57
C ARG A 113 -40.53 7.47 -21.13
N ASP A 114 -41.55 7.44 -22.00
CA ASP A 114 -42.89 7.91 -21.67
C ASP A 114 -43.46 7.13 -20.49
N LYS A 115 -43.27 5.80 -20.47
CA LYS A 115 -43.67 4.95 -19.35
C LYS A 115 -42.90 5.28 -18.06
N HIS A 116 -41.62 5.64 -18.16
CA HIS A 116 -40.80 6.05 -17.01
C HIS A 116 -41.31 7.38 -16.41
N ILE A 117 -41.58 8.36 -17.26
CA ILE A 117 -42.12 9.67 -16.86
C ILE A 117 -43.54 9.54 -16.31
N GLN A 118 -44.40 8.72 -16.93
CA GLN A 118 -45.76 8.43 -16.44
C GLN A 118 -45.79 7.83 -15.03
N ARG A 119 -44.68 7.22 -14.58
CA ARG A 119 -44.50 6.71 -13.21
C ARG A 119 -44.01 7.77 -12.23
N GLY A 120 -43.90 9.03 -12.64
CA GLY A 120 -43.44 10.13 -11.81
C GLY A 120 -41.91 10.21 -11.64
N LYS A 121 -41.14 9.44 -12.44
CA LYS A 121 -39.70 9.32 -12.29
C LYS A 121 -38.94 10.28 -13.21
N MET A 122 -37.84 10.85 -12.72
CA MET A 122 -36.90 11.62 -13.53
C MET A 122 -36.07 10.69 -14.42
N LEU A 123 -35.73 11.13 -15.64
CA LEU A 123 -34.78 10.39 -16.48
C LEU A 123 -33.37 10.47 -15.89
N VAL A 124 -32.53 9.48 -16.20
CA VAL A 124 -31.19 9.35 -15.62
C VAL A 124 -30.31 10.60 -15.78
N ARG A 125 -30.33 11.23 -16.96
CA ARG A 125 -29.53 12.45 -17.24
C ARG A 125 -30.13 13.68 -16.57
N ASP A 126 -31.45 13.73 -16.39
CA ASP A 126 -32.11 14.79 -15.63
C ASP A 126 -31.75 14.68 -14.15
N ARG A 127 -31.68 13.47 -13.60
CA ARG A 127 -31.21 13.21 -12.23
C ARG A 127 -29.78 13.68 -12.02
N ILE A 128 -28.87 13.35 -12.95
CA ILE A 128 -27.47 13.82 -12.89
C ILE A 128 -27.42 15.35 -12.97
N THR A 129 -28.17 15.96 -13.90
CA THR A 129 -28.21 17.43 -14.08
C THR A 129 -28.71 18.14 -12.83
N ALA A 130 -29.71 17.59 -12.13
CA ALA A 130 -30.21 18.13 -10.88
C ALA A 130 -29.29 17.85 -9.68
N LEU A 131 -28.47 16.79 -9.73
CA LEU A 131 -27.53 16.43 -8.67
C LEU A 131 -26.29 17.33 -8.65
N ILE A 132 -25.71 17.63 -9.82
CA ILE A 132 -24.45 18.39 -9.92
C ILE A 132 -24.65 19.88 -9.65
N ASP A 133 -23.58 20.55 -9.25
CA ASP A 133 -23.58 21.98 -8.96
C ASP A 133 -23.82 22.82 -10.22
N PRO A 134 -24.72 23.82 -10.17
CA PRO A 134 -24.98 24.70 -11.30
C PRO A 134 -23.70 25.37 -11.83
N GLY A 135 -23.52 25.33 -13.16
CA GLY A 135 -22.36 25.93 -13.83
C GLY A 135 -21.08 25.08 -13.79
N THR A 136 -21.10 23.90 -13.17
CA THR A 136 -19.97 22.97 -13.18
C THR A 136 -20.08 21.96 -14.34
N PRO A 137 -18.95 21.47 -14.89
CA PRO A 137 -18.96 20.48 -15.95
C PRO A 137 -19.26 19.07 -15.40
N PHE A 138 -19.91 18.25 -16.24
CA PHE A 138 -19.97 16.80 -16.04
C PHE A 138 -19.11 16.11 -17.10
N LEU A 139 -18.06 15.41 -16.66
CA LEU A 139 -17.22 14.60 -17.53
C LEU A 139 -17.83 13.19 -17.60
N GLU A 140 -18.71 12.96 -18.58
CA GLU A 140 -19.28 11.65 -18.84
C GLU A 140 -18.23 10.68 -19.40
N LEU A 141 -18.29 9.43 -18.97
CA LEU A 141 -17.33 8.37 -19.31
C LEU A 141 -18.00 7.28 -20.15
N SER A 142 -17.26 6.80 -21.15
CA SER A 142 -17.61 5.67 -22.02
C SER A 142 -19.04 5.76 -22.57
N GLN A 143 -19.39 6.91 -23.18
CA GLN A 143 -20.73 7.15 -23.74
C GLN A 143 -21.14 6.08 -24.73
N MET A 144 -20.18 5.58 -25.52
CA MET A 144 -20.38 4.59 -26.57
C MET A 144 -20.57 3.15 -26.09
N ALA A 145 -20.45 2.88 -24.78
CA ALA A 145 -20.51 1.53 -24.22
C ALA A 145 -21.72 0.74 -24.75
N GLY A 146 -21.49 -0.50 -25.19
CA GLY A 146 -22.55 -1.39 -25.70
C GLY A 146 -23.01 -1.12 -27.14
N TYR A 147 -22.53 -0.05 -27.80
CA TYR A 147 -22.87 0.25 -29.18
C TYR A 147 -22.46 -0.89 -30.12
N ASP A 148 -23.44 -1.41 -30.86
CA ASP A 148 -23.29 -2.50 -31.84
C ASP A 148 -22.59 -3.77 -31.29
N MET A 149 -22.80 -4.05 -30.00
CA MET A 149 -22.22 -5.24 -29.33
C MET A 149 -23.19 -6.41 -29.22
N TYR A 150 -24.50 -6.15 -29.15
CA TYR A 150 -25.51 -7.16 -28.87
C TYR A 150 -26.46 -7.30 -30.07
N PRO A 151 -26.35 -8.37 -30.87
CA PRO A 151 -27.15 -8.53 -32.08
C PRO A 151 -28.66 -8.44 -31.81
N GLY A 152 -29.35 -7.54 -32.51
CA GLY A 152 -30.79 -7.35 -32.36
C GLY A 152 -31.23 -6.60 -31.10
N GLU A 153 -30.30 -6.12 -30.28
CA GLU A 153 -30.59 -5.41 -29.04
C GLU A 153 -29.79 -4.10 -28.93
N ASP A 154 -30.50 -2.99 -28.75
CA ASP A 154 -29.86 -1.71 -28.46
C ASP A 154 -29.67 -1.54 -26.95
N VAL A 155 -28.44 -1.28 -26.52
CA VAL A 155 -28.04 -1.09 -25.11
C VAL A 155 -27.22 0.22 -25.01
N PRO A 156 -27.84 1.38 -25.28
CA PRO A 156 -27.13 2.66 -25.34
C PRO A 156 -26.44 2.96 -24.01
N ALA A 157 -25.19 3.45 -24.10
CA ALA A 157 -24.30 3.71 -22.98
C ALA A 157 -24.09 2.52 -22.01
N GLY A 158 -24.42 1.29 -22.43
CA GLY A 158 -24.39 0.10 -21.59
C GLY A 158 -25.51 0.06 -20.55
N GLY A 159 -26.57 0.87 -20.69
CA GLY A 159 -27.66 0.96 -19.71
C GLY A 159 -27.27 1.67 -18.40
N ILE A 160 -26.13 2.36 -18.38
CA ILE A 160 -25.62 3.08 -17.22
C ILE A 160 -24.85 4.33 -17.64
N VAL A 161 -25.15 5.47 -17.02
CA VAL A 161 -24.40 6.72 -17.21
C VAL A 161 -23.42 6.84 -16.06
N THR A 162 -22.14 6.97 -16.40
CA THR A 162 -21.07 7.16 -15.41
C THR A 162 -20.31 8.44 -15.75
N GLY A 163 -19.81 9.13 -14.74
CA GLY A 163 -19.02 10.34 -14.96
C GLY A 163 -18.60 11.04 -13.69
N ILE A 164 -17.82 12.09 -13.87
CA ILE A 164 -17.32 12.92 -12.77
C ILE A 164 -18.07 14.24 -12.78
N GLY A 165 -18.68 14.58 -11.65
CA GLY A 165 -19.41 15.83 -11.47
C GLY A 165 -19.04 16.48 -10.13
N THR A 166 -19.25 17.79 -10.03
CA THR A 166 -19.10 18.49 -8.75
C THR A 166 -20.43 18.52 -8.02
N VAL A 167 -20.45 18.09 -6.77
CA VAL A 167 -21.63 18.09 -5.89
C VAL A 167 -21.24 18.74 -4.57
N ASN A 168 -21.89 19.85 -4.22
CA ASN A 168 -21.53 20.65 -3.04
C ASN A 168 -20.02 20.98 -2.97
N GLY A 169 -19.43 21.37 -4.10
CA GLY A 169 -18.02 21.71 -4.22
C GLY A 169 -17.05 20.51 -4.17
N VAL A 170 -17.55 19.27 -4.10
CA VAL A 170 -16.75 18.04 -4.08
C VAL A 170 -16.81 17.34 -5.43
N GLN A 171 -15.68 16.91 -5.98
CA GLN A 171 -15.67 16.07 -7.18
C GLN A 171 -16.05 14.63 -6.81
N CYS A 172 -17.14 14.14 -7.37
CA CYS A 172 -17.66 12.80 -7.10
C CYS A 172 -17.70 11.98 -8.40
N ILE A 173 -17.49 10.66 -8.27
CA ILE A 173 -17.93 9.74 -9.33
C ILE A 173 -19.44 9.55 -9.17
N ILE A 174 -20.18 9.64 -10.27
CA ILE A 174 -21.62 9.40 -10.32
C ILE A 174 -21.83 8.17 -11.21
N VAL A 175 -22.61 7.22 -10.71
CA VAL A 175 -22.96 5.98 -11.40
C VAL A 175 -24.47 5.83 -11.37
N ALA A 176 -25.13 6.02 -12.51
CA ALA A 176 -26.58 6.13 -12.58
C ALA A 176 -27.17 5.15 -13.60
N ASN A 177 -28.04 4.24 -13.16
CA ASN A 177 -28.69 3.29 -14.06
C ASN A 177 -29.73 3.98 -14.95
N ASP A 178 -29.79 3.59 -16.22
CA ASP A 178 -30.86 4.01 -17.13
C ASP A 178 -31.94 2.92 -17.18
N ALA A 179 -32.97 3.07 -16.35
CA ALA A 179 -34.10 2.13 -16.31
C ALA A 179 -34.89 2.07 -17.63
N THR A 180 -34.72 3.04 -18.53
CA THR A 180 -35.38 3.02 -19.85
C THR A 180 -34.71 2.03 -20.81
N VAL A 181 -33.44 1.71 -20.57
CA VAL A 181 -32.65 0.73 -21.34
C VAL A 181 -32.83 -0.64 -20.74
N LYS A 182 -33.70 -1.46 -21.36
CA LYS A 182 -33.95 -2.86 -20.95
C LYS A 182 -34.31 -3.01 -19.46
N GLY A 183 -34.91 -1.98 -18.84
CA GLY A 183 -35.25 -2.00 -17.41
C GLY A 183 -34.04 -1.74 -16.49
N GLY A 184 -32.94 -1.18 -17.00
CA GLY A 184 -31.71 -0.94 -16.26
C GLY A 184 -30.92 -2.22 -15.94
N THR A 185 -31.19 -3.33 -16.65
CA THR A 185 -30.53 -4.61 -16.37
C THR A 185 -29.05 -4.60 -16.74
N TYR A 186 -28.22 -5.29 -15.94
CA TYR A 186 -26.78 -5.38 -16.18
C TYR A 186 -26.44 -6.39 -17.27
N TYR A 187 -25.98 -5.88 -18.42
CA TYR A 187 -25.28 -6.64 -19.45
C TYR A 187 -23.80 -6.77 -19.06
N PRO A 188 -23.02 -7.67 -19.70
CA PRO A 188 -21.58 -7.76 -19.47
C PRO A 188 -20.86 -6.41 -19.58
N ILE A 189 -21.25 -5.57 -20.55
CA ILE A 189 -20.67 -4.23 -20.71
C ILE A 189 -21.06 -3.26 -19.59
N THR A 190 -22.27 -3.40 -19.02
CA THR A 190 -22.74 -2.60 -17.89
C THR A 190 -21.88 -2.85 -16.67
N VAL A 191 -21.58 -4.13 -16.38
CA VAL A 191 -20.69 -4.52 -15.27
C VAL A 191 -19.31 -3.92 -15.47
N LYS A 192 -18.72 -4.11 -16.67
CA LYS A 192 -17.41 -3.55 -17.00
C LYS A 192 -17.36 -2.03 -16.82
N LYS A 193 -18.43 -1.32 -17.22
CA LYS A 193 -18.54 0.14 -17.09
C LYS A 193 -18.70 0.60 -15.64
N HIS A 194 -19.50 -0.10 -14.85
CA HIS A 194 -19.62 0.17 -13.42
C HIS A 194 -18.27 -0.03 -12.71
N LEU A 195 -17.59 -1.16 -12.96
CA LEU A 195 -16.28 -1.45 -12.36
C LEU A 195 -15.23 -0.42 -12.78
N ARG A 196 -15.23 0.03 -14.04
CA ARG A 196 -14.31 1.10 -14.47
C ARG A 196 -14.55 2.41 -13.71
N ALA A 197 -15.80 2.79 -13.48
CA ALA A 197 -16.12 3.98 -12.69
C ALA A 197 -15.58 3.86 -11.24
N GLN A 198 -15.74 2.70 -10.61
CA GLN A 198 -15.17 2.44 -9.29
C GLN A 198 -13.64 2.42 -9.29
N THR A 199 -12.99 1.89 -10.33
CA THR A 199 -11.52 1.98 -10.47
C THR A 199 -11.06 3.44 -10.50
N ILE A 200 -11.73 4.29 -11.29
CA ILE A 200 -11.42 5.73 -11.34
C ILE A 200 -11.65 6.37 -9.97
N ALA A 201 -12.73 6.03 -9.28
CA ALA A 201 -13.02 6.56 -7.96
C ALA A 201 -11.98 6.15 -6.91
N GLN A 202 -11.61 4.87 -6.88
CA GLN A 202 -10.62 4.32 -5.95
C GLN A 202 -9.23 4.92 -6.20
N GLU A 203 -8.78 4.95 -7.46
CA GLU A 203 -7.46 5.46 -7.81
C GLU A 203 -7.32 6.96 -7.48
N ASN A 204 -8.39 7.74 -7.70
CA ASN A 204 -8.38 9.20 -7.53
C ASN A 204 -9.06 9.68 -6.22
N ARG A 205 -9.43 8.74 -5.33
CA ARG A 205 -10.12 8.99 -4.05
C ARG A 205 -11.34 9.90 -4.19
N LEU A 206 -12.27 9.56 -5.09
CA LEU A 206 -13.50 10.32 -5.29
C LEU A 206 -14.66 9.67 -4.55
N PRO A 207 -15.47 10.42 -3.77
CA PRO A 207 -16.74 9.91 -3.26
C PRO A 207 -17.62 9.35 -4.38
N CYS A 208 -18.29 8.25 -4.10
CA CYS A 208 -19.15 7.56 -5.05
C CYS A 208 -20.63 7.86 -4.76
N ILE A 209 -21.37 8.26 -5.80
CA ILE A 209 -22.83 8.41 -5.73
C ILE A 209 -23.48 7.44 -6.72
N TYR A 210 -24.22 6.47 -6.20
CA TYR A 210 -24.94 5.47 -6.99
C TYR A 210 -26.42 5.85 -7.08
N LEU A 211 -26.90 6.22 -8.28
CA LEU A 211 -28.32 6.42 -8.55
C LEU A 211 -28.91 5.11 -9.07
N VAL A 212 -29.41 4.30 -8.14
CA VAL A 212 -29.78 2.90 -8.36
C VAL A 212 -31.21 2.79 -8.89
N ASP A 213 -31.36 2.18 -10.06
CA ASP A 213 -32.64 1.97 -10.73
C ASP A 213 -32.53 0.80 -11.73
N SER A 214 -32.43 -0.43 -11.22
CA SER A 214 -32.04 -1.60 -12.01
C SER A 214 -32.90 -2.83 -11.72
N GLY A 215 -33.44 -3.43 -12.78
CA GLY A 215 -34.18 -4.70 -12.72
C GLY A 215 -33.32 -5.95 -12.45
N GLY A 216 -32.01 -5.82 -12.19
CA GLY A 216 -31.10 -6.94 -11.90
C GLY A 216 -30.16 -7.28 -13.06
N ALA A 217 -29.71 -8.54 -13.13
CA ALA A 217 -28.80 -9.01 -14.19
C ALA A 217 -29.55 -9.33 -15.50
N ASN A 218 -28.88 -9.16 -16.64
CA ASN A 218 -29.37 -9.69 -17.90
C ASN A 218 -29.24 -11.22 -17.91
N LEU A 219 -30.35 -11.91 -17.62
CA LEU A 219 -30.36 -13.37 -17.44
C LEU A 219 -29.84 -14.18 -18.64
N PRO A 220 -30.12 -13.81 -19.91
CA PRO A 220 -29.54 -14.54 -21.06
C PRO A 220 -28.02 -14.55 -21.08
N ASN A 221 -27.37 -13.48 -20.59
CA ASN A 221 -25.90 -13.35 -20.54
C ASN A 221 -25.34 -13.56 -19.12
N GLN A 222 -26.06 -14.26 -18.23
CA GLN A 222 -25.67 -14.36 -16.81
C GLN A 222 -24.26 -14.93 -16.57
N ALA A 223 -23.80 -15.82 -17.46
CA ALA A 223 -22.47 -16.44 -17.36
C ALA A 223 -21.33 -15.41 -17.48
N ASP A 224 -21.57 -14.33 -18.23
CA ASP A 224 -20.64 -13.21 -18.45
C ASP A 224 -20.97 -12.00 -17.55
N VAL A 225 -21.87 -12.18 -16.58
CA VAL A 225 -22.31 -11.14 -15.64
C VAL A 225 -22.08 -11.53 -14.19
N PHE A 226 -22.12 -12.81 -13.82
CA PHE A 226 -22.16 -13.24 -12.42
C PHE A 226 -20.84 -13.83 -11.85
N PRO A 227 -20.22 -14.87 -12.45
CA PRO A 227 -19.31 -15.74 -11.70
C PRO A 227 -17.84 -15.29 -11.54
N ASP A 228 -17.28 -14.52 -12.47
CA ASP A 228 -15.83 -14.29 -12.54
C ASP A 228 -15.36 -13.10 -11.67
N VAL A 229 -14.05 -12.98 -11.47
CA VAL A 229 -13.41 -11.97 -10.60
C VAL A 229 -13.79 -10.52 -10.95
N ASN A 230 -14.07 -10.24 -12.22
CA ASN A 230 -14.47 -8.93 -12.72
C ASN A 230 -15.95 -8.87 -13.14
N HIS A 231 -16.77 -9.74 -12.54
CA HIS A 231 -18.23 -9.75 -12.74
C HIS A 231 -18.95 -9.00 -11.61
N PHE A 232 -20.28 -9.09 -11.57
CA PHE A 232 -21.17 -8.23 -10.79
C PHE A 232 -20.82 -8.18 -9.29
N GLY A 233 -20.39 -9.29 -8.70
CA GLY A 233 -19.97 -9.35 -7.29
C GLY A 233 -18.79 -8.44 -6.94
N ARG A 234 -17.96 -8.08 -7.93
CA ARG A 234 -16.81 -7.20 -7.73
C ARG A 234 -17.22 -5.76 -7.37
N ILE A 235 -18.42 -5.35 -7.74
CA ILE A 235 -18.98 -4.03 -7.37
C ILE A 235 -19.02 -3.88 -5.85
N PHE A 236 -19.54 -4.91 -5.16
CA PHE A 236 -19.69 -4.92 -3.70
C PHE A 236 -18.34 -5.00 -2.99
N TYR A 237 -17.43 -5.83 -3.51
CA TYR A 237 -16.06 -5.90 -3.02
C TYR A 237 -15.39 -4.53 -3.08
N ASN A 238 -15.49 -3.84 -4.23
CA ASN A 238 -14.89 -2.52 -4.40
C ASN A 238 -15.56 -1.48 -3.49
N GLN A 239 -16.89 -1.49 -3.32
CA GLN A 239 -17.61 -0.60 -2.39
C GLN A 239 -17.06 -0.75 -0.96
N ALA A 240 -17.01 -1.98 -0.43
CA ALA A 240 -16.49 -2.23 0.91
C ALA A 240 -15.03 -1.79 1.08
N ARG A 241 -14.18 -2.06 0.07
CA ARG A 241 -12.77 -1.64 0.09
C ARG A 241 -12.62 -0.12 0.05
N MET A 242 -13.38 0.57 -0.80
CA MET A 242 -13.36 2.03 -0.89
C MET A 242 -13.88 2.69 0.40
N SER A 243 -14.97 2.19 0.98
CA SER A 243 -15.46 2.62 2.30
C SER A 243 -14.37 2.45 3.37
N SER A 244 -13.71 1.29 3.44
CA SER A 244 -12.58 1.08 4.37
C SER A 244 -11.35 1.98 4.12
N MET A 245 -11.24 2.56 2.92
CA MET A 245 -10.19 3.52 2.56
C MET A 245 -10.60 4.97 2.86
N GLY A 246 -11.76 5.19 3.47
CA GLY A 246 -12.32 6.51 3.72
C GLY A 246 -12.84 7.22 2.48
N ILE A 247 -13.24 6.47 1.45
CA ILE A 247 -13.86 6.99 0.22
C ILE A 247 -15.38 6.75 0.35
N PRO A 248 -16.18 7.79 0.62
CA PRO A 248 -17.61 7.65 0.91
C PRO A 248 -18.39 7.00 -0.22
N GLN A 249 -19.29 6.09 0.14
CA GLN A 249 -20.22 5.40 -0.75
C GLN A 249 -21.64 5.87 -0.41
N ILE A 250 -22.30 6.58 -1.33
CA ILE A 250 -23.68 7.05 -1.16
C ILE A 250 -24.57 6.39 -2.19
N SER A 251 -25.67 5.78 -1.75
CA SER A 251 -26.68 5.21 -2.64
C SER A 251 -28.00 5.96 -2.59
N VAL A 252 -28.64 6.07 -3.75
CA VAL A 252 -29.97 6.64 -3.93
C VAL A 252 -30.81 5.64 -4.72
N VAL A 253 -31.70 4.92 -4.05
CA VAL A 253 -32.58 3.91 -4.62
C VAL A 253 -33.84 4.57 -5.15
N MET A 254 -33.90 4.73 -6.47
CA MET A 254 -34.94 5.46 -7.20
C MET A 254 -35.82 4.52 -8.05
N GLY A 255 -35.81 3.22 -7.74
CA GLY A 255 -36.53 2.19 -8.47
C GLY A 255 -36.26 0.79 -7.93
N PRO A 256 -36.52 -0.26 -8.72
CA PRO A 256 -36.21 -1.62 -8.30
C PRO A 256 -34.70 -1.81 -8.09
N CYS A 257 -34.37 -2.60 -7.08
CA CYS A 257 -33.03 -2.99 -6.68
C CYS A 257 -33.07 -4.44 -6.17
N THR A 258 -33.03 -5.40 -7.10
CA THR A 258 -33.32 -6.82 -6.82
C THR A 258 -32.07 -7.70 -6.80
N ALA A 259 -32.13 -8.76 -6.00
CA ALA A 259 -31.11 -9.81 -5.91
C ALA A 259 -29.72 -9.25 -5.61
N GLY A 260 -28.73 -9.52 -6.47
CA GLY A 260 -27.38 -8.97 -6.27
C GLY A 260 -27.37 -7.44 -6.20
N GLY A 261 -28.26 -6.76 -6.94
CA GLY A 261 -28.30 -5.30 -6.94
C GLY A 261 -28.57 -4.71 -5.56
N ALA A 262 -29.30 -5.44 -4.70
CA ALA A 262 -29.64 -5.02 -3.34
C ALA A 262 -28.41 -4.72 -2.47
N TYR A 263 -27.25 -5.31 -2.78
CA TYR A 263 -26.03 -5.01 -2.03
C TYR A 263 -25.41 -3.65 -2.34
N VAL A 264 -25.73 -3.01 -3.48
CA VAL A 264 -25.25 -1.64 -3.75
C VAL A 264 -25.72 -0.67 -2.66
N PRO A 265 -27.03 -0.54 -2.37
CA PRO A 265 -27.49 0.29 -1.27
C PRO A 265 -27.14 -0.27 0.11
N SER A 266 -27.26 -1.58 0.34
CA SER A 266 -27.01 -2.16 1.67
C SER A 266 -25.53 -2.12 2.12
N MET A 267 -24.60 -1.85 1.22
CA MET A 267 -23.16 -1.70 1.51
C MET A 267 -22.65 -0.27 1.27
N SER A 268 -23.55 0.70 1.10
CA SER A 268 -23.19 2.11 1.08
C SER A 268 -23.15 2.67 2.50
N ASP A 269 -22.34 3.71 2.72
CA ASP A 269 -22.18 4.36 4.03
C ASP A 269 -23.44 5.15 4.40
N GLU A 270 -24.09 5.77 3.40
CA GLU A 270 -25.41 6.40 3.52
C GLU A 270 -26.31 5.96 2.35
N ASN A 271 -27.54 5.59 2.66
CA ASN A 271 -28.51 5.03 1.73
C ASN A 271 -29.86 5.76 1.79
N ILE A 272 -30.27 6.31 0.66
CA ILE A 272 -31.51 7.07 0.47
C ILE A 272 -32.46 6.24 -0.40
N ILE A 273 -33.73 6.11 -0.03
CA ILE A 273 -34.75 5.41 -0.81
C ILE A 273 -35.96 6.30 -1.10
N VAL A 274 -36.50 6.25 -2.32
CA VAL A 274 -37.73 6.96 -2.68
C VAL A 274 -38.95 6.14 -2.27
N GLU A 275 -39.82 6.72 -1.46
CA GLU A 275 -41.07 6.11 -0.98
C GLU A 275 -41.99 5.71 -2.14
N ASN A 276 -42.65 4.55 -2.05
CA ASN A 276 -43.58 4.03 -3.07
C ASN A 276 -42.97 3.88 -4.48
N GLN A 277 -41.65 3.85 -4.60
CA GLN A 277 -40.93 3.81 -5.88
C GLN A 277 -39.66 2.97 -5.82
N GLY A 278 -38.83 3.18 -4.80
CA GLY A 278 -37.63 2.42 -4.51
C GLY A 278 -37.98 1.10 -3.84
N HIS A 279 -37.34 0.01 -4.28
CA HIS A 279 -37.56 -1.31 -3.69
C HIS A 279 -36.25 -2.09 -3.59
N ILE A 280 -35.92 -2.61 -2.40
CA ILE A 280 -34.71 -3.41 -2.17
C ILE A 280 -35.13 -4.81 -1.71
N PHE A 281 -34.69 -5.86 -2.40
CA PHE A 281 -34.92 -7.23 -1.92
C PHE A 281 -33.96 -8.22 -2.57
N LEU A 282 -33.56 -9.25 -1.82
CA LEU A 282 -32.74 -10.35 -2.34
C LEU A 282 -33.52 -11.25 -3.31
N ALA A 283 -34.83 -11.36 -3.12
CA ALA A 283 -35.73 -12.09 -4.01
C ALA A 283 -36.98 -11.23 -4.20
N GLY A 284 -37.29 -10.83 -5.44
CA GLY A 284 -38.52 -10.07 -5.70
C GLY A 284 -39.79 -10.91 -5.57
N PRO A 285 -40.97 -10.28 -5.57
CA PRO A 285 -42.25 -10.97 -5.39
C PRO A 285 -42.46 -12.21 -6.28
N PRO A 286 -42.06 -12.22 -7.57
CA PRO A 286 -42.19 -13.41 -8.40
C PRO A 286 -41.38 -14.60 -7.87
N LEU A 287 -40.18 -14.36 -7.32
CA LEU A 287 -39.30 -15.40 -6.79
C LEU A 287 -39.75 -15.87 -5.41
N VAL A 288 -40.22 -14.96 -4.55
CA VAL A 288 -40.82 -15.29 -3.25
C VAL A 288 -42.04 -16.20 -3.44
N LYS A 289 -42.94 -15.84 -4.35
CA LYS A 289 -44.11 -16.66 -4.68
C LYS A 289 -43.71 -18.03 -5.22
N ALA A 290 -42.71 -18.10 -6.09
CA ALA A 290 -42.22 -19.36 -6.63
C ALA A 290 -41.56 -20.26 -5.57
N ALA A 291 -40.83 -19.68 -4.62
CA ALA A 291 -40.08 -20.42 -3.61
C ALA A 291 -40.92 -20.84 -2.38
N THR A 292 -41.88 -20.01 -1.97
CA THR A 292 -42.60 -20.18 -0.68
C THR A 292 -44.12 -20.24 -0.83
N GLY A 293 -44.67 -19.82 -1.98
CA GLY A 293 -46.11 -19.65 -2.18
C GLY A 293 -46.68 -18.34 -1.61
N GLU A 294 -45.89 -17.55 -0.89
CA GLU A 294 -46.30 -16.25 -0.35
C GLU A 294 -46.59 -15.24 -1.48
N VAL A 295 -47.72 -14.54 -1.37
CA VAL A 295 -48.10 -13.48 -2.29
C VAL A 295 -48.01 -12.16 -1.54
N VAL A 296 -46.95 -11.42 -1.83
CA VAL A 296 -46.62 -10.13 -1.22
C VAL A 296 -46.38 -9.09 -2.31
N SER A 297 -46.72 -7.82 -2.06
CA SER A 297 -46.43 -6.74 -3.00
C SER A 297 -44.94 -6.36 -2.97
N ALA A 298 -44.46 -5.60 -3.96
CA ALA A 298 -43.08 -5.13 -3.93
C ALA A 298 -42.83 -4.14 -2.77
N GLU A 299 -43.81 -3.28 -2.48
CA GLU A 299 -43.74 -2.29 -1.39
C GLU A 299 -43.73 -2.98 -0.02
N ASP A 300 -44.61 -3.97 0.19
CA ASP A 300 -44.69 -4.70 1.46
C ASP A 300 -43.46 -5.59 1.71
N LEU A 301 -42.81 -6.06 0.64
CA LEU A 301 -41.63 -6.94 0.73
C LEU A 301 -40.32 -6.18 1.00
N GLY A 302 -40.19 -4.98 0.44
CA GLY A 302 -38.92 -4.25 0.45
C GLY A 302 -39.02 -2.79 0.01
N GLY A 303 -40.15 -2.15 0.30
CA GLY A 303 -40.39 -0.74 0.00
C GLY A 303 -39.65 0.24 0.93
N GLY A 304 -39.83 1.53 0.68
CA GLY A 304 -39.13 2.60 1.40
C GLY A 304 -39.44 2.63 2.90
N ASN A 305 -40.72 2.48 3.25
CA ASN A 305 -41.17 2.48 4.66
C ASN A 305 -40.60 1.28 5.44
N LEU A 306 -40.64 0.07 4.86
CA LEU A 306 -40.09 -1.11 5.50
C LEU A 306 -38.60 -0.95 5.81
N HIS A 307 -37.82 -0.45 4.85
CA HIS A 307 -36.37 -0.33 5.04
C HIS A 307 -35.95 0.83 5.93
N SER A 308 -36.75 1.90 6.00
CA SER A 308 -36.44 3.08 6.82
C SER A 308 -36.96 2.99 8.24
N GLU A 309 -38.07 2.26 8.48
CA GLU A 309 -38.70 2.19 9.80
C GLU A 309 -38.47 0.85 10.53
N ILE A 310 -38.31 -0.25 9.78
CA ILE A 310 -38.28 -1.61 10.36
C ILE A 310 -36.88 -2.21 10.24
N SER A 311 -36.37 -2.36 9.02
CA SER A 311 -35.13 -3.13 8.82
C SER A 311 -33.86 -2.31 9.03
N GLY A 312 -33.93 -0.99 8.90
CA GLY A 312 -32.75 -0.10 8.95
C GLY A 312 -31.77 -0.30 7.79
N VAL A 313 -32.23 -0.79 6.64
CA VAL A 313 -31.37 -0.93 5.44
C VAL A 313 -31.15 0.42 4.76
N THR A 314 -32.08 1.36 4.94
CA THR A 314 -32.03 2.72 4.38
C THR A 314 -32.03 3.74 5.52
N ASP A 315 -31.24 4.79 5.37
CA ASP A 315 -31.04 5.83 6.38
C ASP A 315 -31.99 7.01 6.19
N TYR A 316 -32.42 7.26 4.95
CA TYR A 316 -33.31 8.37 4.63
C TYR A 316 -34.41 7.95 3.65
N LEU A 317 -35.64 8.32 4.01
CA LEU A 317 -36.82 8.18 3.16
C LEU A 317 -37.09 9.49 2.41
N ALA A 318 -37.07 9.44 1.08
CA ALA A 318 -37.39 10.55 0.19
C ALA A 318 -38.83 10.40 -0.35
N VAL A 319 -39.50 11.51 -0.64
CA VAL A 319 -40.89 11.49 -1.14
C VAL A 319 -40.98 11.40 -2.67
N ASP A 320 -39.91 11.80 -3.36
CA ASP A 320 -39.75 11.74 -4.81
C ASP A 320 -38.27 11.80 -5.20
N ASP A 321 -37.98 11.71 -6.50
CA ASP A 321 -36.63 11.80 -7.05
C ASP A 321 -35.94 13.13 -6.68
N ALA A 322 -36.66 14.25 -6.71
CA ALA A 322 -36.08 15.57 -6.44
C ALA A 322 -35.62 15.70 -4.98
N HIS A 323 -36.45 15.25 -4.02
CA HIS A 323 -36.10 15.21 -2.62
C HIS A 323 -34.91 14.26 -2.38
N ALA A 324 -34.87 13.10 -3.03
CA ALA A 324 -33.76 12.16 -2.89
C ALA A 324 -32.42 12.77 -3.32
N LEU A 325 -32.40 13.56 -4.40
CA LEU A 325 -31.20 14.27 -4.84
C LEU A 325 -30.78 15.37 -3.86
N VAL A 326 -31.73 16.08 -3.23
CA VAL A 326 -31.43 17.04 -2.15
C VAL A 326 -30.76 16.35 -0.97
N LEU A 327 -31.24 15.17 -0.58
CA LEU A 327 -30.64 14.37 0.48
C LEU A 327 -29.24 13.89 0.10
N ALA A 328 -29.04 13.42 -1.14
CA ALA A 328 -27.73 12.98 -1.63
C ALA A 328 -26.71 14.13 -1.61
N ARG A 329 -27.12 15.33 -2.05
CA ARG A 329 -26.31 16.54 -1.93
C ARG A 329 -25.97 16.83 -0.46
N ARG A 330 -26.96 16.77 0.43
CA ARG A 330 -26.76 16.99 1.88
C ARG A 330 -25.72 16.02 2.46
N SER A 331 -25.81 14.73 2.14
CA SER A 331 -24.83 13.72 2.56
C SER A 331 -23.42 14.09 2.08
N ILE A 332 -23.25 14.48 0.81
CA ILE A 332 -21.97 15.01 0.30
C ILE A 332 -21.48 16.25 1.08
N GLY A 333 -22.39 17.17 1.42
CA GLY A 333 -22.06 18.37 2.20
C GLY A 333 -21.61 18.09 3.63
N ASN A 334 -21.96 16.92 4.17
CA ASN A 334 -21.62 16.49 5.54
C ASN A 334 -20.36 15.63 5.63
N LEU A 335 -19.70 15.33 4.51
CA LEU A 335 -18.56 14.39 4.47
C LEU A 335 -17.31 14.87 5.22
N ASN A 336 -17.28 16.13 5.70
CA ASN A 336 -16.05 16.80 6.12
C ASN A 336 -14.95 16.67 5.05
N TRP A 337 -15.36 16.60 3.78
CA TRP A 337 -14.44 16.42 2.66
C TRP A 337 -13.71 17.73 2.48
N HIS A 338 -12.38 17.72 2.60
CA HIS A 338 -11.61 18.94 2.41
C HIS A 338 -11.87 19.51 1.03
N HIS A 339 -12.66 20.58 0.98
CA HIS A 339 -12.74 21.47 -0.17
C HIS A 339 -11.31 21.96 -0.39
N ASN A 340 -10.65 21.44 -1.42
CA ASN A 340 -9.26 21.69 -1.79
C ASN A 340 -8.61 22.89 -1.08
N GLN A 341 -7.48 22.64 -0.41
CA GLN A 341 -6.36 23.58 -0.24
C GLN A 341 -6.77 25.06 -0.28
N THR A 342 -6.93 25.72 0.88
CA THR A 342 -6.92 27.19 1.05
C THR A 342 -6.96 27.93 -0.27
N VAL A 343 -8.15 28.06 -0.91
CA VAL A 343 -8.33 28.62 -2.27
C VAL A 343 -6.99 28.98 -2.87
N SER A 344 -6.23 27.98 -3.37
CA SER A 344 -4.91 28.30 -3.93
C SER A 344 -5.23 29.41 -4.93
N PRO A 345 -4.61 30.60 -4.81
CA PRO A 345 -4.96 31.72 -5.68
C PRO A 345 -4.96 31.14 -7.07
N GLN A 346 -6.12 31.23 -7.75
CA GLN A 346 -6.39 30.69 -9.09
C GLN A 346 -5.06 30.44 -9.77
N LEU A 347 -4.60 29.19 -9.87
CA LEU A 347 -3.22 28.91 -10.33
C LEU A 347 -3.05 29.70 -11.62
N ASP A 348 -2.21 30.74 -11.58
CA ASP A 348 -2.13 31.66 -12.70
C ASP A 348 -1.66 30.85 -13.91
N TYR A 349 -2.54 30.68 -14.89
CA TYR A 349 -2.29 29.89 -16.07
C TYR A 349 -2.52 30.76 -17.30
N GLN A 350 -1.71 30.51 -18.32
CA GLN A 350 -1.85 31.17 -19.61
C GLN A 350 -2.57 30.23 -20.55
N GLU A 351 -3.50 30.76 -21.33
CA GLU A 351 -4.04 30.00 -22.44
C GLU A 351 -2.94 29.70 -23.47
N PRO A 352 -3.08 28.62 -24.27
CA PRO A 352 -2.18 28.36 -25.39
C PRO A 352 -2.17 29.56 -26.35
N LEU A 353 -1.02 29.82 -26.98
CA LEU A 353 -0.89 30.91 -27.96
C LEU A 353 -1.65 30.65 -29.26
N TYR A 354 -2.00 29.38 -29.52
CA TYR A 354 -2.72 28.95 -30.72
C TYR A 354 -4.05 28.32 -30.33
N ASP A 355 -5.08 28.54 -31.15
CA ASP A 355 -6.44 28.09 -30.87
C ASP A 355 -6.53 26.55 -30.90
N PRO A 356 -7.00 25.89 -29.82
CA PRO A 356 -7.28 24.45 -29.82
C PRO A 356 -8.19 23.97 -30.95
N GLN A 357 -9.07 24.82 -31.50
CA GLN A 357 -9.92 24.48 -32.64
C GLN A 357 -9.14 24.16 -33.92
N GLU A 358 -7.90 24.65 -34.04
CA GLU A 358 -7.03 24.35 -35.18
C GLU A 358 -6.58 22.89 -35.22
N LEU A 359 -6.68 22.14 -34.11
CA LEU A 359 -6.33 20.71 -34.07
C LEU A 359 -7.07 19.90 -35.13
N SER A 360 -8.33 20.26 -35.40
CA SER A 360 -9.15 19.62 -36.45
C SER A 360 -8.58 19.77 -37.86
N GLY A 361 -7.87 20.86 -38.15
CA GLY A 361 -7.18 21.07 -39.43
C GLY A 361 -5.73 20.57 -39.47
N ILE A 362 -5.14 20.30 -38.30
CA ILE A 362 -3.78 19.76 -38.20
C ILE A 362 -3.79 18.25 -38.39
N VAL A 363 -4.79 17.57 -37.84
CA VAL A 363 -4.89 16.11 -37.86
C VAL A 363 -6.13 15.69 -38.63
N GLY A 364 -5.92 15.09 -39.80
CA GLY A 364 -6.98 14.49 -40.61
C GLY A 364 -7.26 13.02 -40.26
N THR A 365 -8.08 12.36 -41.10
CA THR A 365 -8.42 10.93 -40.96
C THR A 365 -7.43 10.01 -41.68
N ASN A 366 -6.60 10.57 -42.58
CA ASN A 366 -5.53 9.82 -43.23
C ASN A 366 -4.30 9.67 -42.31
N LEU A 367 -4.31 8.62 -41.49
CA LEU A 367 -3.24 8.30 -40.53
C LEU A 367 -1.90 7.88 -41.17
N ARG A 368 -1.81 7.82 -42.51
CA ARG A 368 -0.52 7.61 -43.21
C ARG A 368 0.29 8.91 -43.30
N ARG A 369 -0.37 10.07 -43.20
CA ARG A 369 0.31 11.37 -43.12
C ARG A 369 0.94 11.52 -41.74
N GLN A 370 2.16 12.08 -41.69
CA GLN A 370 2.83 12.34 -40.42
C GLN A 370 2.07 13.42 -39.65
N ILE A 371 1.71 13.12 -38.41
CA ILE A 371 1.08 14.07 -37.49
C ILE A 371 2.19 14.91 -36.84
N PRO A 372 2.19 16.25 -37.00
CA PRO A 372 3.18 17.12 -36.36
C PRO A 372 2.88 17.25 -34.86
N ILE A 373 3.47 16.38 -34.04
CA ILE A 373 3.09 16.23 -32.64
C ILE A 373 3.32 17.50 -31.79
N HIS A 374 4.34 18.30 -32.12
CA HIS A 374 4.60 19.58 -31.47
C HIS A 374 3.46 20.57 -31.67
N GLU A 375 2.74 20.53 -32.80
CA GLU A 375 1.59 21.39 -33.06
C GLU A 375 0.38 21.01 -32.19
N ILE A 376 0.27 19.73 -31.81
CA ILE A 376 -0.73 19.29 -30.81
C ILE A 376 -0.33 19.81 -29.43
N ILE A 377 0.93 19.60 -29.02
CA ILE A 377 1.44 20.05 -27.71
C ILE A 377 1.22 21.56 -27.56
N ALA A 378 1.56 22.35 -28.59
CA ALA A 378 1.43 23.81 -28.58
C ALA A 378 0.00 24.32 -28.35
N ARG A 379 -1.03 23.51 -28.63
CA ARG A 379 -2.45 23.86 -28.48
C ARG A 379 -3.09 23.30 -27.21
N ILE A 380 -2.36 22.49 -26.43
CA ILE A 380 -2.88 21.94 -25.17
C ILE A 380 -2.15 22.42 -23.92
N VAL A 381 -0.93 22.94 -24.04
CA VAL A 381 -0.12 23.42 -22.90
C VAL A 381 -0.20 24.93 -22.71
N ASP A 382 -0.01 25.36 -21.46
CA ASP A 382 -0.10 26.78 -21.08
C ASP A 382 0.96 27.62 -21.80
N GLY A 383 0.54 28.75 -22.38
CA GLY A 383 1.41 29.67 -23.12
C GLY A 383 2.15 29.02 -24.30
N SER A 384 1.70 27.86 -24.79
CA SER A 384 2.41 27.03 -25.78
C SER A 384 3.87 26.76 -25.41
N SER A 385 4.18 26.74 -24.10
CA SER A 385 5.52 26.56 -23.56
C SER A 385 5.81 25.09 -23.27
N PHE A 386 6.86 24.57 -23.90
CA PHE A 386 7.29 23.19 -23.80
C PHE A 386 8.82 23.10 -23.71
N SER A 387 9.31 22.71 -22.52
CA SER A 387 10.73 22.50 -22.30
C SER A 387 11.11 21.08 -22.74
N GLU A 388 11.49 20.94 -24.02
CA GLU A 388 11.79 19.65 -24.62
C GLU A 388 13.06 19.00 -24.03
N PHE A 389 12.93 17.75 -23.60
CA PHE A 389 14.01 16.92 -23.09
C PHE A 389 14.62 16.09 -24.23
N LYS A 390 15.93 16.14 -24.38
CA LYS A 390 16.69 15.42 -25.43
C LYS A 390 16.09 15.62 -26.84
N PRO A 391 15.91 16.85 -27.34
CA PRO A 391 15.33 17.09 -28.67
C PRO A 391 16.13 16.45 -29.81
N LEU A 392 17.45 16.30 -29.65
CA LEU A 392 18.37 15.77 -30.67
C LEU A 392 18.65 14.25 -30.55
N TYR A 393 17.99 13.52 -29.65
CA TYR A 393 18.22 12.09 -29.43
C TYR A 393 16.87 11.34 -29.39
N GLY A 394 16.72 10.28 -30.19
CA GLY A 394 15.45 9.53 -30.26
C GLY A 394 14.28 10.42 -30.71
N SER A 395 14.45 11.18 -31.79
CA SER A 395 13.52 12.23 -32.26
C SER A 395 12.13 11.73 -32.65
N THR A 396 11.94 10.41 -32.81
CA THR A 396 10.62 9.81 -33.04
C THR A 396 9.76 9.71 -31.76
N LEU A 397 10.33 10.04 -30.60
CA LEU A 397 9.60 10.22 -29.35
C LEU A 397 9.94 11.58 -28.74
N VAL A 398 8.96 12.48 -28.75
CA VAL A 398 9.07 13.81 -28.15
C VAL A 398 8.76 13.67 -26.66
N THR A 399 9.64 14.19 -25.81
CA THR A 399 9.42 14.20 -24.35
C THR A 399 9.80 15.55 -23.78
N GLY A 400 9.08 16.06 -22.80
CA GLY A 400 9.39 17.37 -22.22
C GLY A 400 8.42 17.80 -21.14
N PHE A 401 8.76 18.88 -20.45
CA PHE A 401 7.95 19.44 -19.36
C PHE A 401 7.07 20.57 -19.87
N ALA A 402 5.84 20.65 -19.34
CA ALA A 402 4.89 21.71 -19.63
C ALA A 402 3.98 21.98 -18.43
N LYS A 403 3.00 22.86 -18.61
CA LYS A 403 1.87 23.02 -17.69
C LYS A 403 0.54 22.93 -18.43
N ILE A 404 -0.49 22.43 -17.74
CA ILE A 404 -1.88 22.44 -18.22
C ILE A 404 -2.76 22.96 -17.07
N TYR A 405 -3.41 24.11 -17.26
CA TYR A 405 -4.16 24.81 -16.21
C TYR A 405 -3.31 25.00 -14.93
N GLY A 406 -2.05 25.37 -15.10
CA GLY A 406 -1.10 25.59 -14.01
C GLY A 406 -0.48 24.30 -13.42
N HIS A 407 -1.04 23.11 -13.70
CA HIS A 407 -0.49 21.85 -13.22
C HIS A 407 0.78 21.47 -13.99
N PRO A 408 1.93 21.22 -13.33
CA PRO A 408 3.12 20.74 -14.00
C PRO A 408 2.90 19.33 -14.55
N VAL A 409 3.28 19.10 -15.80
CA VAL A 409 3.15 17.79 -16.46
C VAL A 409 4.40 17.42 -17.24
N GLY A 410 4.65 16.12 -17.36
CA GLY A 410 5.61 15.54 -18.30
C GLY A 410 4.84 14.96 -19.48
N ILE A 411 5.20 15.35 -20.71
CA ILE A 411 4.54 14.85 -21.93
C ILE A 411 5.47 13.85 -22.61
N VAL A 412 4.90 12.72 -23.07
CA VAL A 412 5.55 11.68 -23.87
C VAL A 412 4.70 11.44 -25.12
N ALA A 413 5.21 11.82 -26.28
CA ALA A 413 4.39 11.96 -27.49
C ALA A 413 5.08 11.38 -28.72
N ASN A 414 4.37 10.54 -29.49
CA ASN A 414 4.96 9.90 -30.66
C ASN A 414 5.11 10.89 -31.83
N ASN A 415 6.26 10.83 -32.49
CA ASN A 415 6.56 11.55 -33.74
C ASN A 415 7.06 10.59 -34.83
N GLY A 416 6.64 9.32 -34.78
CA GLY A 416 7.08 8.25 -35.66
C GLY A 416 7.17 6.90 -34.94
N ILE A 417 7.78 5.91 -35.60
CA ILE A 417 8.03 4.57 -35.04
C ILE A 417 9.03 4.63 -33.88
N LEU A 418 8.94 3.68 -32.94
CA LEU A 418 9.88 3.62 -31.82
C LEU A 418 11.18 2.91 -32.20
N PHE A 419 12.29 3.59 -32.00
CA PHE A 419 13.64 3.02 -32.04
C PHE A 419 14.18 2.72 -30.63
N SER A 420 15.33 2.07 -30.56
CA SER A 420 16.06 1.82 -29.29
C SER A 420 16.32 3.12 -28.53
N GLU A 421 16.78 4.15 -29.22
CA GLU A 421 17.11 5.47 -28.68
C GLU A 421 15.86 6.15 -28.12
N SER A 422 14.75 6.08 -28.86
CA SER A 422 13.46 6.62 -28.45
C SER A 422 12.96 5.94 -27.18
N SER A 423 13.12 4.62 -27.08
CA SER A 423 12.73 3.85 -25.89
C SER A 423 13.59 4.18 -24.66
N LEU A 424 14.90 4.32 -24.84
CA LEU A 424 15.82 4.75 -23.77
C LEU A 424 15.55 6.18 -23.31
N LYS A 425 15.24 7.09 -24.24
CA LYS A 425 14.81 8.46 -23.94
C LYS A 425 13.52 8.46 -23.11
N GLY A 426 12.50 7.75 -23.58
CA GLY A 426 11.21 7.65 -22.89
C GLY A 426 11.35 7.07 -21.48
N ALA A 427 12.09 5.97 -21.32
CA ALA A 427 12.32 5.35 -20.02
C ALA A 427 12.98 6.32 -19.02
N HIS A 428 14.04 7.02 -19.43
CA HIS A 428 14.70 8.01 -18.59
C HIS A 428 13.76 9.17 -18.24
N PHE A 429 13.00 9.69 -19.20
CA PHE A 429 12.09 10.80 -18.96
C PHE A 429 10.94 10.43 -17.99
N VAL A 430 10.36 9.24 -18.17
CA VAL A 430 9.32 8.70 -17.28
C VAL A 430 9.86 8.53 -15.85
N GLN A 431 11.05 7.97 -15.68
CA GLN A 431 11.71 7.87 -14.37
C GLN A 431 11.97 9.24 -13.74
N LEU A 432 12.35 10.24 -14.54
CA LEU A 432 12.58 11.59 -14.07
C LEU A 432 11.28 12.26 -13.57
N CYS A 433 10.17 12.06 -14.27
CA CYS A 433 8.85 12.53 -13.83
C CYS A 433 8.42 11.82 -12.54
N GLY A 434 8.66 10.51 -12.44
CA GLY A 434 8.45 9.73 -11.22
C GLY A 434 9.18 10.28 -10.01
N LYS A 435 10.50 10.54 -10.16
CA LYS A 435 11.34 11.10 -9.10
C LYS A 435 10.89 12.51 -8.66
N ARG A 436 10.22 13.25 -9.54
CA ARG A 436 9.76 14.62 -9.29
C ARG A 436 8.28 14.69 -8.92
N HIS A 437 7.58 13.56 -8.86
CA HIS A 437 6.13 13.46 -8.66
C HIS A 437 5.33 14.31 -9.67
N ILE A 438 5.76 14.31 -10.94
CA ILE A 438 5.11 15.04 -12.02
C ILE A 438 4.18 14.08 -12.78
N PRO A 439 2.87 14.38 -12.91
CA PRO A 439 1.95 13.63 -13.75
C PRO A 439 2.42 13.49 -15.20
N LEU A 440 2.11 12.36 -15.82
CA LEU A 440 2.51 12.02 -17.19
C LEU A 440 1.32 12.07 -18.15
N ILE A 441 1.51 12.72 -19.30
CA ILE A 441 0.57 12.75 -20.42
C ILE A 441 1.18 12.00 -21.61
N PHE A 442 0.50 10.96 -22.09
CA PHE A 442 0.89 10.19 -23.27
C PHE A 442 0.02 10.58 -24.46
N LEU A 443 0.64 11.03 -25.54
CA LEU A 443 -0.04 11.30 -26.82
C LEU A 443 0.33 10.19 -27.82
N GLN A 444 -0.60 9.26 -28.03
CA GLN A 444 -0.35 8.07 -28.85
C GLN A 444 -0.62 8.33 -30.33
N ASN A 445 0.44 8.16 -31.12
CA ASN A 445 0.37 8.03 -32.58
C ASN A 445 1.50 7.10 -33.04
N ILE A 446 1.32 5.81 -32.79
CA ILE A 446 2.35 4.79 -32.91
C ILE A 446 1.86 3.58 -33.73
N SER A 447 2.58 3.30 -34.81
CA SER A 447 2.37 2.11 -35.65
C SER A 447 3.20 0.89 -35.22
N GLY A 448 4.17 1.08 -34.31
CA GLY A 448 4.97 0.01 -33.73
C GLY A 448 6.45 0.39 -33.52
N PHE A 449 7.27 -0.62 -33.25
CA PHE A 449 8.73 -0.50 -33.15
C PHE A 449 9.38 -0.73 -34.51
N MET A 450 10.61 -0.24 -34.68
CA MET A 450 11.44 -0.61 -35.84
C MET A 450 11.68 -2.12 -35.85
N VAL A 451 11.60 -2.72 -37.03
CA VAL A 451 11.82 -4.16 -37.27
C VAL A 451 13.05 -4.41 -38.14
N GLY A 452 13.63 -5.60 -38.05
CA GLY A 452 14.75 -6.03 -38.89
C GLY A 452 15.96 -6.49 -38.08
N GLN A 453 16.89 -7.20 -38.75
CA GLN A 453 18.01 -7.87 -38.08
C GLN A 453 18.89 -6.89 -37.28
N ASP A 454 19.14 -5.69 -37.82
CA ASP A 454 19.99 -4.70 -37.16
C ASP A 454 19.31 -4.08 -35.93
N ALA A 455 18.00 -3.87 -35.97
CA ALA A 455 17.23 -3.40 -34.82
C ALA A 455 17.27 -4.43 -33.68
N GLU A 456 17.12 -5.72 -34.00
CA GLU A 456 17.21 -6.82 -33.04
C GLU A 456 18.61 -6.95 -32.45
N LYS A 457 19.67 -6.93 -33.28
CA LYS A 457 21.08 -6.93 -32.82
C LYS A 457 21.37 -5.72 -31.93
N GLY A 458 20.80 -4.56 -32.25
CA GLY A 458 20.87 -3.33 -31.44
C GLY A 458 20.10 -3.40 -30.11
N GLY A 459 19.35 -4.48 -29.87
CA GLY A 459 18.63 -4.72 -28.63
C GLY A 459 17.33 -3.95 -28.50
N ILE A 460 16.60 -3.74 -29.60
CA ILE A 460 15.33 -3.00 -29.58
C ILE A 460 14.32 -3.59 -28.58
N ALA A 461 14.25 -4.91 -28.46
CA ALA A 461 13.40 -5.59 -27.48
C ALA A 461 13.75 -5.20 -26.02
N LYS A 462 15.02 -5.29 -25.62
CA LYS A 462 15.45 -4.92 -24.25
C LYS A 462 15.39 -3.42 -23.98
N ASN A 463 15.39 -2.58 -25.02
CA ASN A 463 15.28 -1.13 -24.87
C ASN A 463 13.81 -0.71 -24.77
N GLY A 464 12.93 -1.30 -25.59
CA GLY A 464 11.48 -1.19 -25.44
C GLY A 464 11.01 -1.68 -24.07
N ALA A 465 11.56 -2.80 -23.58
CA ALA A 465 11.26 -3.32 -22.25
C ALA A 465 11.55 -2.30 -21.13
N LYS A 466 12.63 -1.50 -21.22
CA LYS A 466 12.91 -0.45 -20.22
C LYS A 466 11.84 0.64 -20.19
N LEU A 467 11.32 1.03 -21.36
CA LEU A 467 10.22 1.99 -21.43
C LEU A 467 8.96 1.40 -20.78
N VAL A 468 8.61 0.18 -21.14
CA VAL A 468 7.46 -0.54 -20.57
C VAL A 468 7.60 -0.67 -19.06
N THR A 469 8.76 -1.09 -18.54
CA THR A 469 9.04 -1.15 -17.10
C THR A 469 8.87 0.22 -16.44
N ALA A 470 9.40 1.28 -17.03
CA ALA A 470 9.27 2.63 -16.47
C ALA A 470 7.79 3.07 -16.41
N VAL A 471 7.01 2.82 -17.46
CA VAL A 471 5.58 3.15 -17.52
C VAL A 471 4.76 2.35 -16.51
N SER A 472 5.07 1.06 -16.35
CA SER A 472 4.39 0.18 -15.40
C SER A 472 4.66 0.56 -13.95
N CYS A 473 5.91 0.87 -13.61
CA CYS A 473 6.34 1.00 -12.22
C CYS A 473 6.27 2.44 -11.69
N VAL A 474 6.14 3.46 -12.55
CA VAL A 474 6.07 4.84 -12.07
C VAL A 474 4.75 5.12 -11.36
N ASP A 475 4.85 5.58 -10.11
CA ASP A 475 3.73 5.92 -9.24
C ASP A 475 3.42 7.42 -9.29
N VAL A 476 2.96 7.87 -10.47
CA VAL A 476 2.41 9.22 -10.70
C VAL A 476 1.12 9.08 -11.51
N PRO A 477 0.20 10.05 -11.46
CA PRO A 477 -0.97 10.05 -12.34
C PRO A 477 -0.55 10.01 -13.81
N LYS A 478 -1.08 9.05 -14.55
CA LYS A 478 -0.84 8.87 -15.99
C LYS A 478 -2.12 9.12 -16.75
N PHE A 479 -2.07 9.89 -17.83
CA PHE A 479 -3.19 10.17 -18.72
C PHE A 479 -2.79 9.85 -20.15
N THR A 480 -3.70 9.25 -20.91
CA THR A 480 -3.42 8.85 -22.29
C THR A 480 -4.45 9.44 -23.23
N VAL A 481 -4.00 10.01 -24.35
CA VAL A 481 -4.85 10.46 -25.45
C VAL A 481 -4.35 9.82 -26.73
N VAL A 482 -5.20 9.02 -27.38
CA VAL A 482 -4.91 8.42 -28.68
C VAL A 482 -5.31 9.41 -29.77
N VAL A 483 -4.32 10.06 -30.38
CA VAL A 483 -4.52 11.13 -31.38
C VAL A 483 -4.40 10.64 -32.82
N GLY A 484 -3.95 9.39 -33.01
CA GLY A 484 -3.78 8.77 -34.32
C GLY A 484 -3.81 7.24 -34.22
N SER A 485 -2.76 6.57 -34.67
CA SER A 485 -2.67 5.10 -34.57
C SER A 485 -2.19 4.65 -33.18
N SER A 486 -2.72 3.54 -32.68
CA SER A 486 -2.21 2.84 -31.51
C SER A 486 -2.09 1.35 -31.84
N ALA A 487 -0.94 0.94 -32.37
CA ALA A 487 -0.72 -0.41 -32.86
C ALA A 487 0.37 -1.18 -32.10
N GLY A 488 0.11 -2.47 -31.88
CA GLY A 488 1.07 -3.46 -31.39
C GLY A 488 1.77 -3.07 -30.09
N ALA A 489 3.06 -3.40 -29.97
CA ALA A 489 3.86 -3.09 -28.78
C ALA A 489 4.01 -1.59 -28.50
N GLY A 490 3.74 -0.74 -29.50
CA GLY A 490 3.72 0.72 -29.32
C GLY A 490 2.65 1.18 -28.34
N ASN A 491 1.47 0.55 -28.37
CA ASN A 491 0.40 0.81 -27.39
C ASN A 491 0.91 0.59 -25.96
N TYR A 492 1.72 -0.44 -25.76
CA TYR A 492 2.25 -0.82 -24.45
C TYR A 492 3.24 0.21 -23.91
N GLY A 493 4.26 0.54 -24.71
CA GLY A 493 5.28 1.51 -24.34
C GLY A 493 4.75 2.93 -24.11
N MET A 494 3.56 3.24 -24.64
CA MET A 494 2.93 4.56 -24.53
C MET A 494 1.77 4.61 -23.53
N CYS A 495 1.73 3.69 -22.56
CA CYS A 495 0.71 3.66 -21.50
C CYS A 495 -0.73 3.43 -22.03
N GLY A 496 -0.91 2.41 -22.87
CA GLY A 496 -2.23 1.92 -23.27
C GLY A 496 -3.07 1.37 -22.12
N ARG A 497 -4.27 0.85 -22.41
CA ARG A 497 -5.28 0.47 -21.41
C ARG A 497 -4.77 -0.49 -20.32
N ALA A 498 -3.86 -1.40 -20.65
CA ALA A 498 -3.29 -2.38 -19.73
C ALA A 498 -2.32 -1.79 -18.69
N TYR A 499 -1.92 -0.53 -18.84
CA TYR A 499 -0.94 0.16 -17.98
C TYR A 499 -1.59 1.14 -17.00
N SER A 500 -2.91 1.00 -16.81
CA SER A 500 -3.74 1.74 -15.86
C SER A 500 -3.51 3.26 -15.87
N PRO A 501 -3.66 3.96 -17.02
CA PRO A 501 -3.82 5.41 -16.99
C PRO A 501 -5.11 5.75 -16.23
N ARG A 502 -5.06 6.84 -15.44
CA ARG A 502 -6.20 7.36 -14.67
C ARG A 502 -7.38 7.62 -15.59
N LEU A 503 -7.12 8.22 -16.75
CA LEU A 503 -8.06 8.35 -17.85
C LEU A 503 -7.36 8.09 -19.18
N LEU A 504 -8.04 7.38 -20.09
CA LEU A 504 -7.62 7.19 -21.47
C LEU A 504 -8.73 7.66 -22.41
N PHE A 505 -8.43 8.62 -23.28
CA PHE A 505 -9.38 9.09 -24.31
C PHE A 505 -8.83 8.87 -25.71
N THR A 506 -9.74 8.84 -26.68
CA THR A 506 -9.43 8.57 -28.08
C THR A 506 -10.05 9.65 -28.96
N TRP A 507 -9.36 10.09 -30.02
CA TRP A 507 -9.94 11.02 -31.01
C TRP A 507 -10.79 10.29 -32.05
N PRO A 508 -11.70 10.97 -32.77
CA PRO A 508 -12.62 10.32 -33.71
C PRO A 508 -11.91 9.63 -34.88
N ASN A 509 -10.74 10.12 -35.27
CA ASN A 509 -9.92 9.56 -36.36
C ASN A 509 -9.03 8.39 -35.93
N ALA A 510 -8.87 8.16 -34.62
CA ALA A 510 -7.87 7.26 -34.11
C ALA A 510 -8.23 5.78 -34.35
N LYS A 511 -7.19 4.95 -34.45
CA LYS A 511 -7.33 3.51 -34.70
C LYS A 511 -6.47 2.69 -33.75
N THR A 512 -7.08 1.71 -33.09
CA THR A 512 -6.39 0.83 -32.13
C THR A 512 -6.47 -0.61 -32.59
N SER A 513 -5.33 -1.27 -32.77
CA SER A 513 -5.29 -2.66 -33.23
C SER A 513 -3.98 -3.37 -32.84
N VAL A 514 -3.94 -4.69 -33.00
CA VAL A 514 -2.70 -5.46 -32.79
C VAL A 514 -1.63 -5.10 -33.84
N MET A 515 -2.04 -4.82 -35.08
CA MET A 515 -1.23 -4.30 -36.18
C MET A 515 -2.15 -3.72 -37.27
N GLY A 516 -1.61 -3.02 -38.27
CA GLY A 516 -2.41 -2.45 -39.35
C GLY A 516 -3.12 -3.53 -40.19
N ALA A 517 -4.34 -3.26 -40.68
CA ALA A 517 -5.14 -4.23 -41.42
C ALA A 517 -4.42 -4.83 -42.64
N GLU A 518 -3.65 -4.01 -43.37
CA GLU A 518 -2.84 -4.47 -44.51
C GLU A 518 -1.72 -5.43 -44.09
N GLN A 519 -1.05 -5.14 -42.97
CA GLN A 519 0.02 -5.98 -42.45
C GLN A 519 -0.53 -7.33 -41.95
N LEU A 520 -1.65 -7.31 -41.23
CA LEU A 520 -2.25 -8.52 -40.68
C LEU A 520 -2.77 -9.45 -41.79
N SER A 521 -3.44 -8.89 -42.81
CA SER A 521 -3.89 -9.67 -43.98
C SER A 521 -2.72 -10.33 -44.69
N ALA A 522 -1.65 -9.57 -44.99
CA ALA A 522 -0.48 -10.08 -45.68
C ALA A 522 0.25 -11.19 -44.87
N VAL A 523 0.33 -11.06 -43.55
CA VAL A 523 0.91 -12.11 -42.68
C VAL A 523 0.04 -13.36 -42.68
N MET A 524 -1.29 -13.23 -42.60
CA MET A 524 -2.21 -14.36 -42.62
C MET A 524 -2.19 -15.13 -43.95
N GLU A 525 -2.02 -14.41 -45.07
CA GLU A 525 -1.80 -14.99 -46.40
C GLU A 525 -0.45 -15.74 -46.47
N ALA A 526 0.62 -15.15 -45.95
CA ALA A 526 1.95 -15.75 -45.97
C ALA A 526 2.07 -17.04 -45.13
N VAL A 527 1.31 -17.16 -44.03
CA VAL A 527 1.30 -18.36 -43.17
C VAL A 527 0.34 -19.47 -43.66
N GLY A 528 -0.20 -19.35 -44.88
CA GLY A 528 -0.88 -20.46 -45.57
C GLY A 528 -2.33 -20.70 -45.17
N LYS A 529 -3.02 -19.72 -44.57
CA LYS A 529 -4.49 -19.77 -44.46
C LYS A 529 -5.12 -19.26 -45.75
N GLN A 530 -6.23 -19.87 -46.19
CA GLN A 530 -7.06 -19.32 -47.27
C GLN A 530 -7.36 -17.86 -46.94
N ALA A 531 -7.02 -16.94 -47.84
CA ALA A 531 -7.21 -15.52 -47.65
C ALA A 531 -8.72 -15.24 -47.54
N ASP A 532 -9.21 -14.99 -46.33
CA ASP A 532 -10.57 -14.50 -46.10
C ASP A 532 -10.65 -13.08 -46.69
N PRO A 533 -11.36 -12.87 -47.81
CA PRO A 533 -11.41 -11.56 -48.47
C PRO A 533 -12.07 -10.49 -47.58
N ALA A 534 -12.83 -10.90 -46.56
CA ALA A 534 -13.47 -9.99 -45.60
C ALA A 534 -12.55 -9.65 -44.40
N LEU A 535 -11.41 -10.34 -44.23
CA LEU A 535 -10.51 -10.15 -43.09
C LEU A 535 -10.03 -8.70 -42.97
N LYS A 536 -9.57 -8.10 -44.08
CA LYS A 536 -9.10 -6.71 -44.10
C LYS A 536 -10.19 -5.74 -43.63
N ALA A 537 -11.40 -5.87 -44.16
CA ALA A 537 -12.53 -5.02 -43.79
C ALA A 537 -12.95 -5.22 -42.32
N ARG A 538 -12.95 -6.47 -41.84
CA ARG A 538 -13.22 -6.77 -40.43
C ARG A 538 -12.21 -6.11 -39.50
N ILE A 539 -10.90 -6.24 -39.76
CA ILE A 539 -9.86 -5.63 -38.91
C ILE A 539 -9.97 -4.10 -38.93
N GLU A 540 -10.29 -3.52 -40.09
CA GLU A 540 -10.49 -2.09 -40.21
C GLU A 540 -11.61 -1.61 -39.29
N HIS A 541 -12.77 -2.27 -39.34
CA HIS A 541 -13.90 -1.99 -38.45
C HIS A 541 -13.58 -2.22 -36.97
N GLU A 542 -12.93 -3.34 -36.63
CA GLU A 542 -12.52 -3.66 -35.25
C GLU A 542 -11.48 -2.68 -34.69
N SER A 543 -10.83 -1.88 -35.55
CA SER A 543 -9.86 -0.87 -35.16
C SER A 543 -10.43 0.53 -34.93
N GLU A 544 -11.68 0.78 -35.34
CA GLU A 544 -12.33 2.09 -35.25
C GLU A 544 -12.51 2.53 -33.78
N ALA A 545 -12.42 3.84 -33.54
CA ALA A 545 -12.61 4.42 -32.21
C ALA A 545 -13.96 4.03 -31.58
N THR A 546 -15.03 3.99 -32.38
CA THR A 546 -16.37 3.58 -31.95
C THR A 546 -16.41 2.13 -31.47
N PHE A 547 -15.74 1.21 -32.18
CA PHE A 547 -15.66 -0.20 -31.81
C PHE A 547 -14.93 -0.41 -30.47
N GLY A 548 -13.81 0.28 -30.29
CA GLY A 548 -13.02 0.24 -29.06
C GLY A 548 -13.73 0.87 -27.86
N SER A 549 -14.34 2.04 -28.05
CA SER A 549 -15.06 2.75 -27.00
C SER A 549 -16.32 2.00 -26.56
N ALA A 550 -17.01 1.33 -27.49
CA ALA A 550 -18.12 0.42 -27.17
C ALA A 550 -17.73 -0.68 -26.17
N ARG A 551 -16.46 -1.12 -26.23
CA ARG A 551 -15.87 -2.20 -25.42
C ARG A 551 -15.03 -1.70 -24.25
N LEU A 552 -15.03 -0.40 -23.96
CA LEU A 552 -14.27 0.22 -22.86
C LEU A 552 -12.74 0.04 -22.96
N TRP A 553 -12.21 0.06 -24.19
CA TRP A 553 -10.76 0.18 -24.39
C TRP A 553 -10.25 1.57 -24.02
N ASP A 554 -11.14 2.56 -24.11
CA ASP A 554 -11.01 3.94 -23.66
C ASP A 554 -12.17 4.33 -22.74
N ASP A 555 -12.02 5.49 -22.12
CA ASP A 555 -13.01 6.14 -21.25
C ASP A 555 -13.89 7.14 -22.03
N GLY A 556 -13.79 7.17 -23.36
CA GLY A 556 -14.61 8.00 -24.23
C GLY A 556 -13.88 8.50 -25.48
N ILE A 557 -14.68 8.84 -26.49
CA ILE A 557 -14.19 9.53 -27.69
C ILE A 557 -14.43 11.02 -27.49
N ILE A 558 -13.36 11.82 -27.65
CA ILE A 558 -13.43 13.27 -27.46
C ILE A 558 -13.06 14.00 -28.75
N PRO A 559 -13.72 15.13 -29.07
CA PRO A 559 -13.26 16.04 -30.12
C PRO A 559 -11.82 16.50 -29.82
N PRO A 560 -10.94 16.64 -30.84
CA PRO A 560 -9.56 17.06 -30.64
C PRO A 560 -9.40 18.33 -29.79
N GLU A 561 -10.22 19.34 -30.04
CA GLU A 561 -10.25 20.63 -29.35
C GLU A 561 -10.58 20.52 -27.85
N HIS A 562 -11.24 19.45 -27.42
CA HIS A 562 -11.58 19.24 -26.01
C HIS A 562 -10.43 18.62 -25.19
N THR A 563 -9.35 18.19 -25.82
CA THR A 563 -8.22 17.49 -25.19
C THR A 563 -7.69 18.24 -23.98
N ARG A 564 -7.40 19.54 -24.12
CA ARG A 564 -6.89 20.40 -23.03
C ARG A 564 -7.82 20.40 -21.83
N ARG A 565 -9.12 20.65 -22.06
CA ARG A 565 -10.15 20.71 -21.00
C ARG A 565 -10.31 19.38 -20.27
N VAL A 566 -10.33 18.27 -21.00
CA VAL A 566 -10.47 16.92 -20.43
C VAL A 566 -9.24 16.55 -19.59
N LEU A 567 -8.03 16.84 -20.08
CA LEU A 567 -6.81 16.66 -19.30
C LEU A 567 -6.80 17.54 -18.04
N GLY A 568 -7.26 18.79 -18.15
CA GLY A 568 -7.41 19.70 -17.00
C GLY A 568 -8.31 19.14 -15.90
N MET A 569 -9.52 18.67 -16.27
CA MET A 569 -10.44 18.03 -15.32
C MET A 569 -9.83 16.77 -14.71
N GLY A 570 -9.13 15.95 -15.51
CA GLY A 570 -8.44 14.76 -15.04
C GLY A 570 -7.30 15.05 -14.06
N LEU A 571 -6.50 16.10 -14.32
CA LEU A 571 -5.43 16.56 -13.44
C LEU A 571 -5.98 17.12 -12.13
N GLN A 572 -7.03 17.95 -12.20
CA GLN A 572 -7.71 18.46 -11.02
C GLN A 572 -8.23 17.33 -10.14
N MET A 573 -8.86 16.31 -10.75
CA MET A 573 -9.34 15.11 -10.09
C MET A 573 -8.21 14.34 -9.41
N ALA A 574 -7.15 14.00 -10.15
CA ALA A 574 -6.06 13.18 -9.64
C ALA A 574 -5.19 13.89 -8.59
N CYS A 575 -5.11 15.22 -8.64
CA CYS A 575 -4.31 16.03 -7.72
C CYS A 575 -5.12 16.64 -6.56
N GLY A 576 -6.47 16.65 -6.64
CA GLY A 576 -7.37 17.28 -5.66
C GLY A 576 -8.13 16.32 -4.76
N GLY A 577 -8.15 15.01 -5.04
CA GLY A 577 -8.83 14.02 -4.20
C GLY A 577 -8.12 13.82 -2.85
N GLN A 578 -8.46 14.62 -1.83
CA GLN A 578 -8.03 14.37 -0.45
C GLN A 578 -9.17 14.63 0.55
N ASN A 579 -9.58 13.59 1.26
CA ASN A 579 -10.07 13.72 2.63
C ASN A 579 -8.88 13.56 3.56
N LYS A 580 -8.37 14.66 4.13
CA LYS A 580 -7.51 14.59 5.31
C LYS A 580 -8.39 14.34 6.54
N GLY A 581 -8.98 13.16 6.60
CA GLY A 581 -9.98 12.80 7.58
C GLY A 581 -10.41 11.34 7.51
N VAL A 582 -9.48 10.45 7.17
CA VAL A 582 -9.38 9.12 7.77
C VAL A 582 -7.93 9.00 8.19
N ASP A 583 -7.70 8.60 9.44
CA ASP A 583 -6.39 8.41 10.03
C ASP A 583 -5.45 7.70 9.07
N ARG A 584 -4.17 8.03 9.16
CA ARG A 584 -3.01 7.65 8.32
C ARG A 584 -2.81 6.13 8.15
N GLU A 585 -3.81 5.46 7.64
CA GLU A 585 -3.93 4.01 7.48
C GLU A 585 -3.76 3.62 6.01
N SER A 586 -3.75 4.60 5.10
CA SER A 586 -3.75 4.36 3.64
C SER A 586 -2.65 5.07 2.83
N THR A 587 -1.56 5.54 3.44
CA THR A 587 -0.37 6.03 2.68
C THR A 587 0.60 4.92 2.29
N TRP A 588 0.27 3.67 2.60
CA TRP A 588 1.19 2.54 2.54
C TRP A 588 0.87 1.67 1.32
N ALA A 589 1.73 1.70 0.30
CA ALA A 589 1.56 0.91 -0.93
C ALA A 589 1.45 -0.61 -0.67
N SER A 590 2.06 -1.11 0.42
CA SER A 590 1.82 -2.43 1.03
C SER A 590 2.47 -2.55 2.42
N ILE A 591 2.08 -3.55 3.23
CA ILE A 591 2.74 -3.87 4.52
C ILE A 591 4.24 -4.12 4.31
N LYS A 592 4.62 -4.83 3.24
CA LYS A 592 6.02 -5.17 2.93
C LYS A 592 6.86 -3.93 2.62
N ASP A 593 6.32 -2.99 1.86
CA ASP A 593 7.00 -1.72 1.54
C ASP A 593 7.25 -0.88 2.81
N THR A 594 6.25 -0.80 3.69
CA THR A 594 6.38 -0.08 4.97
C THR A 594 7.41 -0.76 5.87
N ALA A 595 7.30 -2.08 6.04
CA ALA A 595 8.26 -2.87 6.80
C ALA A 595 9.69 -2.71 6.25
N SER A 596 9.88 -2.68 4.93
CA SER A 596 11.20 -2.51 4.30
C SER A 596 11.83 -1.16 4.60
N LYS A 597 11.05 -0.08 4.56
CA LYS A 597 11.50 1.28 4.93
C LYS A 597 11.89 1.34 6.41
N VAL A 598 11.06 0.77 7.27
CA VAL A 598 11.30 0.70 8.72
C VAL A 598 12.52 -0.17 9.04
N ALA A 599 12.69 -1.30 8.35
CA ALA A 599 13.84 -2.20 8.46
C ALA A 599 15.13 -1.52 8.01
N LYS A 600 15.11 -0.80 6.89
CA LYS A 600 16.26 -0.02 6.44
C LYS A 600 16.71 1.00 7.48
N GLN A 601 15.76 1.70 8.11
CA GLN A 601 16.07 2.65 9.18
C GLN A 601 16.58 1.94 10.44
N LEU A 602 16.09 0.74 10.77
CA LEU A 602 16.63 -0.06 11.89
C LEU A 602 18.07 -0.49 11.61
N VAL A 603 18.34 -1.02 10.42
CA VAL A 603 19.67 -1.47 10.01
C VAL A 603 20.66 -0.31 9.99
N ALA A 604 20.24 0.89 9.55
CA ALA A 604 21.07 2.09 9.58
C ALA A 604 21.56 2.46 10.99
N GLN A 605 20.82 2.10 12.05
CA GLN A 605 21.22 2.32 13.44
C GLN A 605 22.25 1.30 13.94
N TYR A 606 22.46 0.21 13.19
CA TYR A 606 23.46 -0.82 13.50
C TYR A 606 24.69 -0.72 12.59
N ALA A 607 24.50 -0.51 11.29
CA ALA A 607 25.58 -0.51 10.31
C ALA A 607 25.30 0.43 9.13
N THR A 608 26.37 0.96 8.54
CA THR A 608 26.33 1.56 7.21
C THR A 608 26.74 0.53 6.18
N ILE A 609 25.99 0.43 5.08
CA ILE A 609 26.25 -0.50 3.98
C ILE A 609 26.68 0.33 2.76
N ASP A 610 27.87 0.06 2.24
CA ASP A 610 28.40 0.70 1.03
C ASP A 610 29.10 -0.31 0.10
N ASP A 611 29.70 0.18 -0.99
CA ASP A 611 30.38 -0.65 -1.99
C ASP A 611 31.58 -1.46 -1.43
N LYS A 612 32.05 -1.14 -0.21
CA LYS A 612 33.15 -1.83 0.48
C LYS A 612 32.66 -2.84 1.51
N GLY A 613 31.35 -2.95 1.74
CA GLY A 613 30.72 -3.94 2.61
C GLY A 613 29.91 -3.35 3.76
N ILE A 614 29.67 -4.16 4.79
CA ILE A 614 28.92 -3.79 5.99
C ILE A 614 29.89 -3.21 7.02
N HIS A 615 29.69 -1.95 7.39
CA HIS A 615 30.46 -1.25 8.41
C HIS A 615 29.62 -1.07 9.68
N VAL A 616 29.86 -1.92 10.68
CA VAL A 616 29.10 -1.93 11.94
C VAL A 616 29.48 -0.73 12.80
N LEU A 617 28.49 0.06 13.23
CA LEU A 617 28.69 1.26 14.04
C LEU A 617 29.23 0.94 15.43
N GLY A 618 28.82 -0.19 16.02
CA GLY A 618 29.34 -0.72 17.29
C GLY A 618 30.76 -1.30 17.20
N GLY A 619 31.40 -1.27 16.02
CA GLY A 619 32.78 -1.74 15.79
C GLY A 619 32.92 -3.24 15.53
N TYR A 620 32.00 -4.08 16.01
CA TYR A 620 32.03 -5.53 15.85
C TYR A 620 30.65 -6.08 15.46
N PRO A 621 30.57 -7.11 14.59
CA PRO A 621 29.31 -7.77 14.28
C PRO A 621 28.59 -8.23 15.55
N GLY A 622 27.27 -8.03 15.59
CA GLY A 622 26.45 -8.43 16.74
C GLY A 622 26.43 -7.42 17.90
N ILE A 623 27.12 -6.28 17.80
CA ILE A 623 27.18 -5.25 18.85
C ILE A 623 26.53 -3.95 18.38
N LEU A 624 25.61 -3.41 19.18
CA LEU A 624 25.02 -2.08 18.98
C LEU A 624 25.90 -0.99 19.58
N TYR A 625 25.92 0.19 18.95
CA TYR A 625 26.59 1.37 19.49
C TYR A 625 25.85 1.86 20.75
N PRO A 626 26.53 2.40 21.79
CA PRO A 626 25.87 2.93 22.98
C PRO A 626 24.70 3.88 22.66
N PRO A 627 23.61 3.86 23.46
CA PRO A 627 23.50 3.34 24.82
C PRO A 627 22.95 1.90 24.95
N TYR A 628 22.84 1.16 23.85
CA TYR A 628 22.15 -0.14 23.86
C TYR A 628 22.98 -1.26 24.51
N TYR A 629 22.28 -2.19 25.17
CA TYR A 629 22.88 -3.36 25.80
C TYR A 629 23.05 -4.52 24.83
N TRP A 630 23.90 -5.47 25.21
CA TRP A 630 24.24 -6.62 24.38
C TRP A 630 23.02 -7.49 24.01
N TRP A 631 22.11 -7.71 24.96
CA TRP A 631 20.90 -8.49 24.73
C TRP A 631 19.96 -7.83 23.71
N GLN A 632 19.93 -6.50 23.65
CA GLN A 632 19.10 -5.75 22.70
C GLN A 632 19.56 -5.98 21.26
N ALA A 633 20.86 -6.20 21.04
CA ALA A 633 21.37 -6.57 19.73
C ALA A 633 20.82 -7.94 19.31
N GLY A 634 20.86 -8.94 20.20
CA GLY A 634 20.26 -10.26 19.95
C GLY A 634 18.78 -10.17 19.62
N ALA A 635 18.06 -9.31 20.33
CA ALA A 635 16.64 -9.04 20.09
C ALA A 635 16.37 -8.29 18.76
N MET A 636 17.27 -7.38 18.35
CA MET A 636 17.25 -6.69 17.05
C MET A 636 17.44 -7.69 15.92
N PHE A 637 18.40 -8.61 16.01
CA PHE A 637 18.58 -9.67 15.01
C PHE A 637 17.36 -10.58 14.92
N GLY A 638 16.74 -10.92 16.05
CA GLY A 638 15.44 -11.60 16.05
C GLY A 638 14.37 -10.81 15.29
N THR A 639 14.37 -9.49 15.40
CA THR A 639 13.40 -8.62 14.70
C THR A 639 13.64 -8.60 13.19
N LEU A 640 14.91 -8.66 12.77
CA LEU A 640 15.26 -8.78 11.36
C LEU A 640 14.98 -10.18 10.81
N LEU A 641 15.08 -11.24 11.63
CA LEU A 641 14.61 -12.58 11.27
C LEU A 641 13.09 -12.60 11.05
N ASP A 642 12.31 -11.97 11.94
CA ASP A 642 10.86 -11.84 11.78
C ASP A 642 10.53 -11.06 10.50
N TYR A 643 11.23 -9.94 10.27
CA TYR A 643 11.07 -9.14 9.05
C TYR A 643 11.27 -10.00 7.80
N TRP A 644 12.37 -10.75 7.73
CA TRP A 644 12.63 -11.65 6.61
C TRP A 644 11.53 -12.73 6.50
N HIS A 645 11.17 -13.37 7.61
CA HIS A 645 10.16 -14.43 7.62
C HIS A 645 8.80 -13.93 7.11
N TYR A 646 8.32 -12.79 7.61
CA TYR A 646 7.00 -12.23 7.28
C TYR A 646 6.93 -11.52 5.93
N THR A 647 8.05 -10.97 5.43
CA THR A 647 8.06 -10.20 4.18
C THR A 647 8.67 -10.95 3.00
N GLY A 648 9.58 -11.89 3.26
CA GLY A 648 10.42 -12.57 2.27
C GLY A 648 11.59 -11.72 1.75
N ASP A 649 11.86 -10.55 2.32
CA ASP A 649 13.01 -9.71 1.96
C ASP A 649 14.28 -10.21 2.65
N ASP A 650 15.22 -10.72 1.85
CA ASP A 650 16.47 -11.34 2.29
C ASP A 650 17.67 -10.39 2.32
N GLN A 651 17.48 -9.09 2.05
CA GLN A 651 18.55 -8.10 1.90
C GLN A 651 19.54 -8.07 3.08
N TYR A 652 19.08 -8.40 4.28
CA TYR A 652 19.87 -8.33 5.51
C TYR A 652 20.30 -9.70 6.05
N ASN A 653 19.99 -10.80 5.36
CA ASN A 653 20.18 -12.14 5.89
C ASN A 653 21.66 -12.45 6.17
N GLU A 654 22.58 -12.06 5.29
CA GLU A 654 24.00 -12.26 5.53
C GLU A 654 24.47 -11.51 6.79
N MET A 655 24.07 -10.25 6.95
CA MET A 655 24.39 -9.44 8.13
C MET A 655 23.84 -10.05 9.41
N VAL A 656 22.60 -10.55 9.38
CA VAL A 656 21.95 -11.20 10.51
C VAL A 656 22.69 -12.48 10.87
N ARG A 657 23.02 -13.31 9.87
CA ARG A 657 23.75 -14.56 10.07
C ARG A 657 25.12 -14.33 10.70
N GLU A 658 25.91 -13.42 10.14
CA GLU A 658 27.24 -13.09 10.67
C GLU A 658 27.15 -12.50 12.08
N GLY A 659 26.18 -11.61 12.33
CA GLY A 659 25.95 -11.02 13.65
C GLY A 659 25.62 -12.06 14.72
N LEU A 660 24.78 -13.05 14.40
CA LEU A 660 24.41 -14.16 15.27
C LEU A 660 25.61 -15.09 15.55
N ILE A 661 26.34 -15.52 14.52
CA ILE A 661 27.51 -16.41 14.67
C ILE A 661 28.61 -15.74 15.48
N HIS A 662 28.81 -14.44 15.31
CA HIS A 662 29.85 -13.69 16.03
C HIS A 662 29.67 -13.70 17.56
N GLN A 663 28.48 -14.03 18.07
CA GLN A 663 28.22 -14.11 19.50
C GLN A 663 28.43 -15.49 20.11
N PHE A 664 28.92 -16.47 19.34
CA PHE A 664 29.30 -17.76 19.88
C PHE A 664 30.55 -17.57 20.76
N GLY A 665 30.40 -17.79 22.06
CA GLY A 665 31.45 -17.67 23.08
C GLY A 665 32.54 -18.72 22.92
N GLU A 666 33.63 -18.56 23.67
CA GLU A 666 34.82 -19.41 23.56
C GLU A 666 34.54 -20.90 23.84
N HIS A 667 33.43 -21.19 24.53
CA HIS A 667 33.01 -22.53 24.89
C HIS A 667 31.76 -23.01 24.13
N GLN A 668 31.45 -22.37 22.98
CA GLN A 668 30.22 -22.64 22.22
C GLN A 668 28.95 -22.47 23.08
N ASP A 669 29.01 -21.45 23.92
CA ASP A 669 27.91 -20.90 24.70
C ASP A 669 27.56 -19.50 24.16
N LEU A 670 26.43 -18.95 24.58
CA LEU A 670 26.12 -17.54 24.34
C LEU A 670 26.62 -16.73 25.55
N MET A 671 27.90 -16.89 25.88
CA MET A 671 28.58 -16.20 26.99
C MET A 671 29.96 -15.64 26.58
N PRO A 672 30.04 -14.73 25.61
CA PRO A 672 31.32 -14.19 25.17
C PRO A 672 32.02 -13.44 26.32
N SER A 673 33.31 -13.73 26.56
CA SER A 673 34.08 -13.16 27.68
C SER A 673 34.02 -11.62 27.80
N ASN A 674 33.87 -10.92 26.67
CA ASN A 674 33.75 -9.46 26.62
C ASN A 674 32.44 -8.90 27.21
N GLN A 675 31.43 -9.73 27.47
CA GLN A 675 30.13 -9.29 28.01
C GLN A 675 29.95 -9.60 29.51
N SER A 676 30.89 -10.34 30.12
CA SER A 676 30.86 -10.77 31.54
C SER A 676 30.61 -9.69 32.60
N LYS A 677 30.78 -8.40 32.26
CA LYS A 677 30.52 -7.27 33.15
C LYS A 677 29.05 -6.87 33.26
N ASN A 678 28.18 -7.33 32.36
CA ASN A 678 26.76 -7.01 32.32
C ASN A 678 25.93 -8.22 31.86
N GLU A 679 26.33 -9.45 32.21
CA GLU A 679 25.75 -10.67 31.64
C GLU A 679 24.77 -11.37 32.59
N GLY A 680 23.49 -11.35 32.21
CA GLY A 680 22.38 -12.06 32.85
C GLY A 680 21.93 -13.31 32.10
N ASN A 681 21.13 -14.14 32.79
CA ASN A 681 20.46 -15.29 32.17
C ASN A 681 19.41 -14.81 31.15
N ASP A 682 18.76 -13.68 31.41
CA ASP A 682 17.87 -13.05 30.43
C ASP A 682 18.61 -12.51 29.22
N ASP A 683 19.80 -11.93 29.39
CA ASP A 683 20.61 -11.51 28.24
C ASP A 683 20.93 -12.70 27.33
N GLN A 684 21.37 -13.81 27.93
CA GLN A 684 21.65 -15.06 27.24
C GLN A 684 20.40 -15.62 26.53
N VAL A 685 19.22 -15.53 27.16
CA VAL A 685 17.99 -16.10 26.59
C VAL A 685 17.49 -15.35 25.37
N PHE A 686 17.66 -14.02 25.31
CA PHE A 686 17.21 -13.24 24.17
C PHE A 686 17.98 -13.57 22.89
N TRP A 687 19.27 -13.87 23.00
CA TRP A 687 20.03 -14.43 21.89
C TRP A 687 19.54 -15.83 21.50
N ALA A 688 19.31 -16.72 22.48
CA ALA A 688 18.79 -18.05 22.22
C ALA A 688 17.42 -18.01 21.53
N PHE A 689 16.53 -17.07 21.87
CA PHE A 689 15.25 -16.88 21.17
C PHE A 689 15.42 -16.57 19.69
N SER A 690 16.43 -15.77 19.34
CA SER A 690 16.76 -15.48 17.93
C SER A 690 17.34 -16.70 17.23
N MET A 691 18.18 -17.50 17.90
CA MET A 691 18.71 -18.75 17.33
C MET A 691 17.61 -19.78 17.04
N ILE A 692 16.72 -20.03 18.00
CA ILE A 692 15.64 -20.99 17.75
C ILE A 692 14.61 -20.45 16.75
N ALA A 693 14.41 -19.12 16.64
CA ALA A 693 13.63 -18.53 15.55
C ALA A 693 14.29 -18.78 14.18
N ALA A 694 15.61 -18.61 14.08
CA ALA A 694 16.36 -18.93 12.86
C ALA A 694 16.17 -20.41 12.44
N ALA A 695 16.22 -21.35 13.40
CA ALA A 695 15.94 -22.76 13.15
C ALA A 695 14.49 -22.98 12.69
N GLU A 696 13.52 -22.41 13.41
CA GLU A 696 12.08 -22.53 13.14
C GLU A 696 11.65 -21.87 11.83
N TYR A 697 12.37 -20.86 11.33
CA TYR A 697 12.07 -20.17 10.07
C TYR A 697 12.86 -20.71 8.88
N LYS A 698 13.68 -21.75 9.06
CA LYS A 698 14.65 -22.26 8.06
C LYS A 698 15.57 -21.16 7.54
N PHE A 699 16.00 -20.29 8.43
CA PHE A 699 17.04 -19.32 8.11
C PHE A 699 18.34 -20.04 7.72
N PRO A 700 19.12 -19.52 6.77
CA PRO A 700 20.36 -20.16 6.33
C PRO A 700 21.24 -20.58 7.52
N ASP A 701 21.62 -21.86 7.53
CA ASP A 701 22.40 -22.44 8.62
C ASP A 701 23.83 -21.84 8.68
N PRO A 702 24.48 -21.89 9.85
CA PRO A 702 25.89 -21.54 9.99
C PRO A 702 26.78 -22.44 9.12
N PRO A 703 28.04 -22.01 8.85
CA PRO A 703 29.06 -22.89 8.28
C PRO A 703 29.16 -24.23 9.02
N ALA A 704 29.49 -25.31 8.31
CA ALA A 704 29.44 -26.67 8.86
C ALA A 704 30.45 -26.94 10.01
N ASP A 705 31.46 -26.07 10.18
CA ASP A 705 32.42 -26.07 11.28
C ASP A 705 31.95 -25.31 12.53
N GLN A 706 30.80 -24.64 12.45
CA GLN A 706 30.14 -23.94 13.56
C GLN A 706 28.91 -24.72 14.05
N PRO A 707 28.52 -24.60 15.33
CA PRO A 707 27.26 -25.17 15.81
C PRO A 707 26.05 -24.62 15.03
N GLY A 708 25.08 -25.50 14.73
CA GLY A 708 23.79 -25.08 14.17
C GLY A 708 22.98 -24.23 15.16
N TRP A 709 21.99 -23.49 14.65
CA TRP A 709 21.11 -22.66 15.47
C TRP A 709 20.38 -23.45 16.56
N LEU A 710 19.93 -24.67 16.22
CA LEU A 710 19.32 -25.59 17.18
C LEU A 710 20.33 -26.03 18.25
N ALA A 711 21.54 -26.40 17.86
CA ALA A 711 22.61 -26.80 18.79
C ALA A 711 22.95 -25.68 19.78
N MET A 712 23.08 -24.44 19.30
CA MET A 712 23.37 -23.29 20.16
C MET A 712 22.22 -23.01 21.15
N THR A 713 20.97 -23.19 20.72
CA THR A 713 19.81 -23.10 21.62
C THR A 713 19.85 -24.18 22.70
N GLN A 714 20.18 -25.43 22.35
CA GLN A 714 20.34 -26.52 23.30
C GLN A 714 21.47 -26.24 24.31
N SER A 715 22.56 -25.59 23.87
CA SER A 715 23.64 -25.12 24.76
C SER A 715 23.13 -24.22 25.88
N VAL A 716 22.36 -23.18 25.55
CA VAL A 716 21.78 -22.27 26.55
C VAL A 716 20.79 -22.99 27.45
N PHE A 717 19.92 -23.82 26.89
CA PHE A 717 18.96 -24.59 27.69
C PHE A 717 19.65 -25.49 28.72
N ASN A 718 20.73 -26.19 28.34
CA ASN A 718 21.48 -27.05 29.24
C ASN A 718 22.17 -26.28 30.37
N GLN A 719 22.69 -25.08 30.08
CA GLN A 719 23.25 -24.19 31.10
C GLN A 719 22.19 -23.71 32.08
N PHE A 720 20.99 -23.36 31.58
CA PHE A 720 19.87 -22.94 32.42
C PHE A 720 19.43 -24.06 33.37
N VAL A 721 19.28 -25.28 32.84
CA VAL A 721 18.98 -26.47 33.65
C VAL A 721 20.03 -26.70 34.74
N THR A 722 21.31 -26.56 34.39
CA THR A 722 22.43 -26.71 35.34
C THR A 722 22.34 -25.68 36.47
N ARG A 723 22.12 -24.40 36.13
CA ARG A 723 21.97 -23.31 37.11
C ARG A 723 20.71 -23.48 37.97
N TYR A 724 19.59 -23.88 37.37
CA TYR A 724 18.35 -24.17 38.09
C TYR A 724 18.56 -25.28 39.13
N ASN A 725 19.18 -26.39 38.74
CA ASN A 725 19.44 -27.51 39.67
C ASN A 725 20.36 -27.11 40.81
N LYS A 726 21.36 -26.26 40.55
CA LYS A 726 22.20 -25.69 41.59
C LYS A 726 21.38 -24.87 42.60
N GLU A 727 20.45 -24.06 42.14
CA GLU A 727 19.58 -23.26 43.02
C GLU A 727 18.66 -24.14 43.90
N VAL A 728 18.16 -25.26 43.36
CA VAL A 728 17.42 -26.27 44.14
C VAL A 728 18.31 -26.89 45.21
N ALA A 729 19.53 -27.31 44.85
CA ALA A 729 20.47 -27.93 45.78
C ALA A 729 20.92 -26.98 46.89
N ASP A 730 21.10 -25.70 46.57
CA ASP A 730 21.48 -24.65 47.52
C ASP A 730 20.29 -24.18 48.39
N GLY A 731 19.07 -24.67 48.15
CA GLY A 731 17.87 -24.33 48.93
C GLY A 731 17.34 -22.92 48.67
N ASN A 732 17.73 -22.28 47.56
CA ASN A 732 17.39 -20.90 47.27
C ASN A 732 16.00 -20.80 46.62
N CYS A 733 14.99 -20.45 47.41
CA CYS A 733 13.60 -20.28 46.95
C CYS A 733 12.99 -21.53 46.29
N GLY A 734 13.45 -22.72 46.68
CA GLY A 734 12.98 -24.00 46.14
C GLY A 734 13.29 -24.23 44.65
N GLY A 735 14.11 -23.39 44.02
CA GLY A 735 14.38 -23.40 42.59
C GLY A 735 14.33 -22.00 41.98
N GLY A 736 14.12 -21.95 40.67
CA GLY A 736 14.15 -20.73 39.86
C GLY A 736 15.56 -20.19 39.65
N MET A 737 15.84 -19.69 38.46
CA MET A 737 17.11 -19.06 38.12
C MET A 737 17.16 -17.60 38.55
N ARG A 738 18.35 -17.14 38.91
CA ARG A 738 18.66 -15.74 39.15
C ARG A 738 18.63 -14.96 37.85
N TRP A 739 18.38 -13.65 37.96
CA TRP A 739 18.55 -12.73 36.85
C TRP A 739 20.00 -12.74 36.36
N GLN A 740 20.96 -12.44 37.24
CA GLN A 740 22.37 -12.35 36.88
C GLN A 740 23.06 -13.72 36.85
N ILE A 741 24.09 -13.88 36.00
CA ILE A 741 24.93 -15.11 35.93
C ILE A 741 26.09 -15.06 36.93
N TYR A 742 26.64 -13.87 37.17
CA TYR A 742 27.81 -13.70 38.02
C TYR A 742 27.47 -13.00 39.35
N GLN A 743 28.07 -13.50 40.43
CA GLN A 743 27.77 -13.06 41.80
C GLN A 743 28.12 -11.62 42.14
N TRP A 744 28.97 -10.97 41.35
CA TRP A 744 29.37 -9.58 41.55
C TRP A 744 28.48 -8.57 40.82
N LEU A 745 27.50 -9.04 40.04
CA LEU A 745 26.59 -8.17 39.30
C LEU A 745 25.43 -7.69 40.19
N ASN A 746 25.00 -6.45 39.97
CA ASN A 746 23.85 -5.88 40.66
C ASN A 746 22.60 -6.67 40.31
N GLY A 747 21.78 -7.01 41.32
CA GLY A 747 20.61 -7.86 41.11
C GLY A 747 20.88 -9.37 41.18
N TRP A 748 22.07 -9.81 41.62
CA TRP A 748 22.39 -11.23 41.83
C TRP A 748 21.40 -12.00 42.70
N THR A 749 20.75 -11.35 43.65
CA THR A 749 19.74 -11.96 44.53
C THR A 749 18.31 -11.90 43.96
N TYR A 750 18.14 -11.34 42.76
CA TYR A 750 16.86 -11.19 42.07
C TYR A 750 16.62 -12.39 41.15
N LYS A 751 15.37 -12.86 41.08
CA LYS A 751 14.90 -13.92 40.17
C LYS A 751 13.76 -13.34 39.35
N ASN A 752 13.99 -13.11 38.05
CA ASN A 752 13.02 -12.46 37.17
C ASN A 752 12.27 -13.45 36.26
N THR A 753 11.15 -12.99 35.73
CA THR A 753 10.34 -13.70 34.73
C THR A 753 11.10 -13.89 33.43
N ALA A 754 11.93 -12.92 33.02
CA ALA A 754 12.72 -13.03 31.81
C ALA A 754 13.59 -14.30 31.78
N SER A 755 14.30 -14.60 32.88
CA SER A 755 15.16 -15.79 32.97
C SER A 755 14.34 -17.07 33.10
N ASN A 756 13.36 -17.10 34.01
CA ASN A 756 12.59 -18.30 34.34
C ASN A 756 11.53 -18.65 33.28
N GLY A 757 10.79 -17.65 32.83
CA GLY A 757 9.94 -17.71 31.65
C GLY A 757 10.76 -18.00 30.39
N GLY A 758 12.01 -17.53 30.33
CA GLY A 758 13.00 -17.91 29.33
C GLY A 758 13.22 -19.42 29.23
N LEU A 759 13.51 -20.08 30.37
CA LEU A 759 13.63 -21.54 30.43
C LEU A 759 12.34 -22.25 30.03
N PHE A 760 11.18 -21.78 30.52
CA PHE A 760 9.88 -22.31 30.14
C PHE A 760 9.65 -22.24 28.62
N HIS A 761 9.85 -21.06 28.04
CA HIS A 761 9.61 -20.79 26.64
C HIS A 761 10.59 -21.52 25.72
N LEU A 762 11.90 -21.53 26.04
CA LEU A 762 12.88 -22.31 25.29
C LEU A 762 12.60 -23.82 25.39
N GLY A 763 12.26 -24.34 26.57
CA GLY A 763 11.88 -25.73 26.74
C GLY A 763 10.67 -26.11 25.89
N ALA A 764 9.63 -25.27 25.87
CA ALA A 764 8.43 -25.51 25.05
C ALA A 764 8.75 -25.52 23.55
N ARG A 765 9.59 -24.58 23.08
CA ARG A 765 10.03 -24.51 21.68
C ARG A 765 10.93 -25.68 21.29
N LEU A 766 11.89 -26.05 22.14
CA LEU A 766 12.75 -27.21 21.91
C LEU A 766 11.94 -28.51 21.90
N ALA A 767 10.95 -28.67 22.79
CA ALA A 767 10.03 -29.80 22.75
C ALA A 767 9.26 -29.82 21.43
N MET A 768 8.72 -28.69 21.00
CA MET A 768 8.00 -28.57 19.74
C MET A 768 8.86 -28.83 18.51
N TYR A 769 10.10 -28.34 18.49
CA TYR A 769 11.02 -28.52 17.38
C TYR A 769 11.56 -29.96 17.32
N THR A 770 12.04 -30.51 18.43
CA THR A 770 12.74 -31.80 18.47
C THR A 770 11.83 -33.00 18.71
N LYS A 771 10.63 -32.78 19.25
CA LYS A 771 9.71 -33.81 19.75
C LYS A 771 10.28 -34.67 20.89
N ASN A 772 11.19 -34.09 21.68
CA ASN A 772 11.75 -34.73 22.86
C ASN A 772 11.04 -34.21 24.13
N ASP A 773 10.34 -35.11 24.82
CA ASP A 773 9.55 -34.83 26.03
C ASP A 773 10.38 -34.26 27.18
N THR A 774 11.69 -34.52 27.20
CA THR A 774 12.61 -33.98 28.21
C THR A 774 12.52 -32.45 28.29
N TYR A 775 12.45 -31.78 27.14
CA TYR A 775 12.32 -30.32 27.09
C TYR A 775 10.95 -29.86 27.60
N ALA A 776 9.88 -30.62 27.34
CA ALA A 776 8.53 -30.31 27.81
C ALA A 776 8.41 -30.46 29.33
N VAL A 777 9.04 -31.49 29.91
CA VAL A 777 9.10 -31.70 31.37
C VAL A 777 9.79 -30.53 32.06
N TRP A 778 10.89 -30.03 31.49
CA TRP A 778 11.59 -28.86 32.02
C TRP A 778 10.81 -27.56 31.82
N ALA A 779 10.12 -27.42 30.69
CA ALA A 779 9.23 -26.29 30.47
C ALA A 779 8.14 -26.24 31.55
N GLU A 780 7.50 -27.38 31.80
CA GLU A 780 6.49 -27.52 32.85
C GLU A 780 7.05 -27.26 34.24
N LYS A 781 8.25 -27.79 34.55
CA LYS A 781 8.93 -27.53 35.83
C LYS A 781 9.22 -26.04 36.06
N ALA A 782 9.67 -25.32 35.04
CA ALA A 782 9.91 -23.88 35.13
C ALA A 782 8.61 -23.08 35.29
N PHE A 783 7.56 -23.45 34.55
CA PHE A 783 6.23 -22.86 34.67
C PHE A 783 5.63 -23.08 36.06
N ASP A 784 5.67 -24.32 36.56
CA ASP A 784 5.09 -24.69 37.85
C ASP A 784 5.81 -24.01 39.01
N TRP A 785 7.14 -23.85 38.95
CA TRP A 785 7.87 -23.04 39.94
C TRP A 785 7.38 -21.58 39.95
N MET A 786 7.24 -20.96 38.77
CA MET A 786 6.73 -19.59 38.71
C MET A 786 5.28 -19.49 39.22
N ALA A 787 4.42 -20.46 38.89
CA ALA A 787 3.03 -20.56 39.35
C ALA A 787 2.88 -20.79 40.86
N GLN A 788 3.89 -21.38 41.50
CA GLN A 788 3.97 -21.54 42.96
C GLN A 788 4.65 -20.36 43.65
N SER A 789 5.22 -19.43 42.88
CA SER A 789 5.85 -18.22 43.39
C SER A 789 4.91 -17.01 43.28
N PRO A 790 5.22 -15.90 43.97
CA PRO A 790 4.47 -14.65 43.81
C PRO A 790 4.51 -14.07 42.39
N ILE A 791 5.38 -14.55 41.50
CA ILE A 791 5.54 -14.05 40.12
C ILE A 791 4.28 -14.29 39.28
N LEU A 792 3.62 -15.44 39.46
CA LEU A 792 2.39 -15.82 38.76
C LEU A 792 1.29 -16.15 39.79
N PRO A 793 0.54 -15.15 40.27
CA PRO A 793 -0.46 -15.35 41.34
C PRO A 793 -1.70 -16.16 40.91
N GLY A 794 -1.76 -16.68 39.68
CA GLY A 794 -2.79 -17.60 39.19
C GLY A 794 -3.97 -16.95 38.44
N ASP A 795 -4.10 -15.62 38.45
CA ASP A 795 -5.18 -14.88 37.77
C ASP A 795 -4.80 -14.42 36.34
N GLY A 796 -3.65 -14.89 35.82
CA GLY A 796 -3.08 -14.46 34.54
C GLY A 796 -2.15 -13.24 34.64
N GLN A 797 -1.95 -12.67 35.83
CA GLN A 797 -0.93 -11.64 36.02
C GLN A 797 0.47 -12.21 35.86
N VAL A 798 1.34 -11.43 35.24
CA VAL A 798 2.77 -11.76 35.10
C VAL A 798 3.56 -10.60 35.68
N TYR A 799 4.23 -10.85 36.80
CA TYR A 799 5.05 -9.87 37.49
C TYR A 799 6.51 -9.96 37.06
N ASP A 800 7.31 -8.94 37.38
CA ASP A 800 8.68 -8.83 36.86
C ASP A 800 9.61 -9.87 37.48
N GLY A 801 9.50 -10.07 38.79
CA GLY A 801 10.37 -11.00 39.51
C GLY A 801 10.18 -10.95 41.02
N THR A 802 11.03 -11.69 41.72
CA THR A 802 11.05 -11.80 43.18
C THR A 802 12.50 -11.79 43.66
N SER A 803 12.73 -11.58 44.96
CA SER A 803 14.10 -11.53 45.50
C SER A 803 14.30 -12.53 46.62
N MET A 804 15.50 -13.14 46.65
CA MET A 804 15.97 -13.94 47.77
C MET A 804 16.10 -13.14 49.08
N THR A 805 16.11 -11.80 48.99
CA THR A 805 16.22 -10.90 50.14
C THR A 805 14.90 -10.60 50.83
N THR A 806 13.77 -11.05 50.28
CA THR A 806 12.47 -10.91 50.96
C THR A 806 12.40 -11.80 52.20
N ASP A 807 11.47 -11.49 53.11
CA ASP A 807 11.22 -12.32 54.30
C ASP A 807 9.76 -12.80 54.33
N PRO A 808 9.49 -14.12 54.12
CA PRO A 808 10.45 -15.18 53.78
C PRO A 808 11.05 -15.01 52.35
N PRO A 809 12.17 -15.69 51.99
CA PRO A 809 12.80 -15.55 50.68
C PRO A 809 11.88 -15.85 49.51
N CYS A 810 11.95 -15.03 48.46
CA CYS A 810 11.09 -15.05 47.28
C CYS A 810 9.57 -14.96 47.54
N SER A 811 9.14 -14.31 48.62
CA SER A 811 7.73 -14.20 49.03
C SER A 811 7.00 -12.96 48.52
N LYS A 812 7.71 -11.98 47.95
CA LYS A 812 7.11 -10.76 47.38
C LYS A 812 7.62 -10.53 45.96
N ALA A 813 6.71 -10.21 45.05
CA ALA A 813 7.06 -9.87 43.67
C ALA A 813 7.16 -8.36 43.44
N ASP A 814 8.03 -7.95 42.52
CA ASP A 814 7.93 -6.67 41.83
C ASP A 814 6.77 -6.75 40.84
N GLN A 815 5.71 -5.98 41.10
CA GLN A 815 4.45 -6.08 40.36
C GLN A 815 4.43 -5.26 39.06
N THR A 816 5.57 -4.72 38.63
CA THR A 816 5.65 -3.90 37.42
C THR A 816 5.27 -4.73 36.19
N PRO A 817 4.19 -4.37 35.47
CA PRO A 817 3.65 -5.22 34.41
C PRO A 817 4.30 -4.88 33.07
N TRP A 818 5.48 -5.43 32.80
CA TRP A 818 6.15 -5.24 31.50
C TRP A 818 5.56 -6.11 30.40
N THR A 819 5.36 -5.57 29.19
CA THR A 819 4.70 -6.32 28.10
C THR A 819 5.47 -7.58 27.70
N TYR A 820 6.80 -7.53 27.72
CA TYR A 820 7.64 -8.64 27.27
C TYR A 820 7.50 -9.86 28.19
N ASN A 821 7.30 -9.67 29.50
CA ASN A 821 7.05 -10.75 30.45
C ASN A 821 5.77 -11.53 30.08
N TYR A 822 4.70 -10.82 29.71
CA TYR A 822 3.48 -11.45 29.20
C TYR A 822 3.74 -12.19 27.89
N GLY A 823 4.50 -11.59 26.97
CA GLY A 823 4.82 -12.21 25.69
C GLY A 823 5.60 -13.53 25.83
N ILE A 824 6.59 -13.60 26.75
CA ILE A 824 7.33 -14.82 27.07
C ILE A 824 6.38 -15.93 27.52
N MET A 825 5.47 -15.62 28.44
CA MET A 825 4.53 -16.59 29.00
C MET A 825 3.47 -17.03 27.99
N ILE A 826 2.98 -16.10 27.16
CA ILE A 826 2.02 -16.37 26.09
C ILE A 826 2.62 -17.34 25.06
N ALA A 827 3.82 -17.06 24.55
CA ALA A 827 4.43 -17.94 23.55
C ALA A 827 4.75 -19.32 24.13
N GLY A 828 5.35 -19.40 25.33
CA GLY A 828 5.61 -20.69 25.98
C GLY A 828 4.33 -21.52 26.17
N ALA A 829 3.24 -20.90 26.63
CA ALA A 829 1.95 -21.57 26.79
C ALA A 829 1.33 -22.00 25.46
N ALA A 830 1.48 -21.19 24.40
CA ALA A 830 0.99 -21.54 23.07
C ALA A 830 1.75 -22.73 22.45
N TYR A 831 3.08 -22.77 22.58
CA TYR A 831 3.86 -23.95 22.15
C TYR A 831 3.49 -25.19 22.96
N MET A 832 3.33 -25.09 24.29
CA MET A 832 2.90 -26.24 25.10
C MET A 832 1.47 -26.67 24.79
N TYR A 833 0.56 -25.75 24.52
CA TYR A 833 -0.80 -26.05 24.04
C TYR A 833 -0.74 -26.86 22.75
N ASN A 834 0.07 -26.44 21.77
CA ASN A 834 0.25 -27.17 20.53
C ASN A 834 0.91 -28.55 20.75
N TYR A 835 1.99 -28.60 21.52
CA TYR A 835 2.75 -29.82 21.82
C TYR A 835 1.89 -30.90 22.47
N THR A 836 1.04 -30.50 23.41
CA THR A 836 0.17 -31.39 24.18
C THR A 836 -1.19 -31.64 23.52
N ASN A 837 -1.34 -31.28 22.24
CA ASN A 837 -2.57 -31.44 21.46
C ASN A 837 -3.80 -30.78 22.12
N GLY A 838 -3.59 -29.58 22.68
CA GLY A 838 -4.65 -28.73 23.19
C GLY A 838 -5.02 -28.97 24.66
N ALA A 839 -4.08 -29.42 25.50
CA ALA A 839 -4.38 -29.69 26.89
C ALA A 839 -4.93 -28.46 27.64
N GLU A 840 -5.94 -28.69 28.48
CA GLU A 840 -6.72 -27.62 29.13
C GLU A 840 -5.87 -26.71 30.04
N LYS A 841 -4.82 -27.26 30.69
CA LYS A 841 -3.85 -26.48 31.49
C LYS A 841 -3.29 -25.32 30.69
N TRP A 842 -2.82 -25.59 29.47
CA TRP A 842 -2.18 -24.60 28.61
C TRP A 842 -3.20 -23.69 27.94
N ARG A 843 -4.38 -24.21 27.60
CA ARG A 843 -5.51 -23.40 27.10
C ARG A 843 -5.94 -22.34 28.13
N THR A 844 -6.10 -22.76 29.38
CA THR A 844 -6.47 -21.89 30.50
C THR A 844 -5.37 -20.86 30.78
N ALA A 845 -4.11 -21.29 30.87
CA ALA A 845 -2.98 -20.38 31.09
C ALA A 845 -2.88 -19.32 29.99
N LEU A 846 -2.94 -19.73 28.72
CA LEU A 846 -2.89 -18.85 27.55
C LEU A 846 -4.04 -17.84 27.55
N THR A 847 -5.27 -18.30 27.80
CA THR A 847 -6.46 -17.43 27.89
C THR A 847 -6.31 -16.40 29.01
N ASN A 848 -5.85 -16.82 30.19
CA ASN A 848 -5.65 -15.93 31.33
C ASN A 848 -4.59 -14.85 31.05
N PHE A 849 -3.46 -15.22 30.43
CA PHE A 849 -2.45 -14.25 30.04
C PHE A 849 -2.97 -13.25 29.00
N LEU A 850 -3.67 -13.73 27.96
CA LEU A 850 -4.25 -12.88 26.91
C LEU A 850 -5.28 -11.89 27.48
N ASN A 851 -6.16 -12.31 28.38
CA ASN A 851 -7.13 -11.43 29.03
C ASN A 851 -6.43 -10.29 29.79
N LYS A 852 -5.30 -10.57 30.46
CA LYS A 852 -4.56 -9.54 31.19
C LYS A 852 -3.74 -8.60 30.30
N THR A 853 -3.53 -8.94 29.01
CA THR A 853 -2.88 -8.02 28.06
C THR A 853 -3.72 -6.77 27.75
N GLU A 854 -5.03 -6.78 28.03
CA GLU A 854 -5.92 -5.62 27.83
C GLU A 854 -5.40 -4.35 28.49
N ARG A 855 -4.68 -4.50 29.60
CA ARG A 855 -4.06 -3.38 30.32
C ARG A 855 -3.09 -2.57 29.46
N PHE A 856 -2.54 -3.16 28.40
CA PHE A 856 -1.60 -2.55 27.46
C PHE A 856 -2.30 -1.83 26.31
N TYR A 857 -3.64 -1.79 26.31
CA TYR A 857 -4.46 -1.12 25.29
C TYR A 857 -5.52 -0.21 25.93
N PRO A 858 -5.13 0.76 26.80
CA PRO A 858 -6.09 1.58 27.51
C PRO A 858 -6.82 2.51 26.54
N GLU A 859 -8.13 2.66 26.71
CA GLU A 859 -8.96 3.56 25.89
C GLU A 859 -8.43 5.00 25.89
N GLN A 860 -7.86 5.46 27.01
CA GLN A 860 -7.32 6.82 27.12
C GLN A 860 -6.12 7.06 26.20
N LEU A 861 -5.44 6.00 25.76
CA LEU A 861 -4.35 6.05 24.79
C LEU A 861 -4.79 5.47 23.45
N LYS A 862 -6.04 5.72 23.04
CA LYS A 862 -6.60 5.29 21.75
C LYS A 862 -6.57 3.77 21.55
N SER A 863 -6.55 2.97 22.62
CA SER A 863 -6.49 1.51 22.58
C SER A 863 -5.30 0.92 21.80
N VAL A 864 -4.19 1.66 21.68
CA VAL A 864 -2.95 1.17 21.05
C VAL A 864 -2.01 0.58 22.08
N MET A 865 -1.17 -0.37 21.67
CA MET A 865 -0.17 -0.99 22.55
C MET A 865 0.79 0.07 23.12
N TYR A 866 0.95 0.10 24.45
CA TYR A 866 1.88 1.00 25.15
C TYR A 866 2.64 0.27 26.29
N GLU A 867 3.82 0.79 26.65
CA GLU A 867 4.51 0.47 27.91
C GLU A 867 4.13 1.44 29.04
N ILE A 868 4.09 0.93 30.27
CA ILE A 868 3.75 1.72 31.45
C ILE A 868 4.68 2.93 31.69
N CYS A 869 5.91 2.89 31.18
CA CYS A 869 6.88 3.99 31.25
C CYS A 869 6.59 5.13 30.24
N GLU A 870 5.84 4.86 29.16
CA GLU A 870 5.63 5.80 28.06
C GLU A 870 4.89 7.07 28.46
N PRO A 871 3.75 7.02 29.19
CA PRO A 871 2.96 8.22 29.48
C PRO A 871 3.69 9.23 30.36
N LYS A 872 4.68 8.76 31.13
CA LYS A 872 5.51 9.60 32.00
C LYS A 872 6.83 10.02 31.36
N ASP A 873 7.11 9.55 30.14
CA ASP A 873 8.37 9.82 29.46
C ASP A 873 9.59 9.30 30.28
N LEU A 874 9.45 8.11 30.86
CA LEU A 874 10.46 7.51 31.75
C LEU A 874 11.12 6.24 31.18
N CYS A 875 10.75 5.84 29.95
CA CYS A 875 11.36 4.67 29.33
C CYS A 875 12.85 4.92 29.07
N ASP A 876 13.67 3.97 29.49
CA ASP A 876 15.09 3.89 29.12
C ASP A 876 15.28 2.99 27.89
N ALA A 877 16.54 2.79 27.50
CA ALA A 877 16.90 2.00 26.32
C ALA A 877 16.30 0.59 26.35
N ASP A 878 16.20 -0.06 27.51
CA ASP A 878 15.62 -1.40 27.65
C ASP A 878 14.12 -1.36 27.34
N GLN A 879 13.40 -0.48 28.05
CA GLN A 879 11.94 -0.45 28.03
C GLN A 879 11.39 0.01 26.67
N GLU A 880 12.19 0.74 25.89
CA GLU A 880 11.83 1.16 24.53
C GLU A 880 11.56 0.02 23.55
N SER A 881 12.08 -1.19 23.80
CA SER A 881 11.91 -2.35 22.91
C SER A 881 10.88 -3.37 23.40
N PHE A 882 10.35 -3.24 24.61
CA PHE A 882 9.56 -4.31 25.25
C PHE A 882 8.30 -4.71 24.47
N LYS A 883 7.55 -3.72 23.95
CA LYS A 883 6.38 -3.93 23.08
C LYS A 883 6.68 -4.79 21.85
N ALA A 884 7.91 -4.71 21.32
CA ALA A 884 8.32 -5.46 20.14
C ALA A 884 8.16 -6.97 20.38
N TYR A 885 8.49 -7.41 21.59
CA TYR A 885 8.51 -8.81 21.97
C TYR A 885 7.10 -9.35 22.21
N LEU A 886 6.22 -8.55 22.84
CA LEU A 886 4.82 -8.91 22.95
C LEU A 886 4.18 -9.05 21.56
N ALA A 887 4.40 -8.10 20.65
CA ALA A 887 3.89 -8.16 19.28
C ALA A 887 4.33 -9.43 18.54
N ARG A 888 5.64 -9.75 18.58
CA ARG A 888 6.21 -10.98 18.02
C ARG A 888 5.51 -12.23 18.54
N TRP A 889 5.40 -12.35 19.85
CA TRP A 889 4.93 -13.58 20.49
C TRP A 889 3.42 -13.76 20.47
N LEU A 890 2.67 -12.67 20.37
CA LEU A 890 1.25 -12.71 20.01
C LEU A 890 1.04 -13.31 18.61
N ALA A 891 1.88 -12.96 17.63
CA ALA A 891 1.81 -13.56 16.30
C ALA A 891 2.13 -15.06 16.32
N VAL A 892 3.14 -15.48 17.09
CA VAL A 892 3.44 -16.90 17.29
C VAL A 892 2.26 -17.63 17.96
N ALA A 893 1.59 -17.00 18.93
CA ALA A 893 0.43 -17.59 19.58
C ALA A 893 -0.73 -17.82 18.60
N ILE A 894 -0.94 -16.94 17.62
CA ILE A 894 -1.91 -17.16 16.53
C ILE A 894 -1.59 -18.47 15.79
N GLN A 895 -0.33 -18.71 15.45
CA GLN A 895 0.06 -19.90 14.69
C GLN A 895 0.07 -21.18 15.55
N MET A 896 0.47 -21.10 16.82
CA MET A 896 0.56 -22.27 17.70
C MET A 896 -0.77 -22.62 18.38
N ALA A 897 -1.65 -21.65 18.58
CA ALA A 897 -2.96 -21.80 19.20
C ALA A 897 -4.01 -21.00 18.41
N PRO A 898 -4.50 -21.51 17.26
CA PRO A 898 -5.35 -20.75 16.34
C PRO A 898 -6.63 -20.15 16.93
N PHE A 899 -7.15 -20.71 18.03
CA PHE A 899 -8.32 -20.14 18.74
C PHE A 899 -8.09 -18.72 19.29
N THR A 900 -6.82 -18.27 19.33
CA THR A 900 -6.44 -16.94 19.80
C THR A 900 -6.47 -15.88 18.71
N HIS A 901 -6.61 -16.25 17.43
CA HIS A 901 -6.55 -15.33 16.29
C HIS A 901 -7.52 -14.15 16.43
N ASP A 902 -8.81 -14.43 16.66
CA ASP A 902 -9.87 -13.42 16.76
C ASP A 902 -9.68 -12.48 17.96
N ILE A 903 -8.90 -12.88 18.96
CA ILE A 903 -8.59 -12.08 20.15
C ILE A 903 -7.38 -11.17 19.88
N ILE A 904 -6.38 -11.70 19.19
CA ILE A 904 -5.06 -11.07 19.03
C ILE A 904 -5.03 -10.15 17.81
N MET A 905 -5.47 -10.63 16.64
CA MET A 905 -5.26 -9.96 15.36
C MET A 905 -5.85 -8.53 15.32
N PRO A 906 -7.07 -8.26 15.82
CA PRO A 906 -7.60 -6.89 15.84
C PRO A 906 -6.72 -5.90 16.61
N ARG A 907 -6.13 -6.34 17.73
CA ARG A 907 -5.25 -5.51 18.57
C ARG A 907 -3.91 -5.21 17.87
N LEU A 908 -3.37 -6.22 17.18
CA LEU A 908 -2.16 -6.07 16.38
C LEU A 908 -2.39 -5.11 15.20
N GLN A 909 -3.49 -5.27 14.47
CA GLN A 909 -3.84 -4.39 13.33
C GLN A 909 -3.95 -2.94 13.77
N HIS A 910 -4.74 -2.67 14.81
CA HIS A 910 -4.95 -1.32 15.33
C HIS A 910 -3.63 -0.66 15.78
N SER A 911 -2.80 -1.41 16.52
CA SER A 911 -1.51 -0.89 17.00
C SER A 911 -0.47 -0.74 15.89
N ALA A 912 -0.48 -1.63 14.89
CA ALA A 912 0.46 -1.59 13.76
C ALA A 912 0.24 -0.36 12.89
N VAL A 913 -1.02 0.01 12.69
CA VAL A 913 -1.36 1.25 12.01
C VAL A 913 -0.78 2.40 12.80
N ALA A 914 -1.15 2.56 14.06
CA ALA A 914 -0.70 3.65 14.92
C ALA A 914 0.84 3.75 14.96
N ALA A 915 1.54 2.62 15.03
CA ALA A 915 2.99 2.55 14.95
C ALA A 915 3.54 3.12 13.63
N ALA A 916 3.00 2.68 12.48
CA ALA A 916 3.42 3.13 11.17
C ALA A 916 3.25 4.65 11.00
N GLN A 917 2.22 5.24 11.62
CA GLN A 917 1.97 6.68 11.60
C GLN A 917 3.05 7.51 12.29
N THR A 918 3.81 6.92 13.21
CA THR A 918 4.92 7.59 13.89
C THR A 918 6.22 7.54 13.08
N CYS A 919 6.29 6.74 12.01
CA CYS A 919 7.48 6.49 11.18
C CYS A 919 7.74 7.57 10.12
N GLU A 920 7.65 8.83 10.53
CA GLU A 920 7.89 10.02 9.71
C GLU A 920 9.04 10.89 10.23
N GLY A 921 9.82 10.37 11.19
CA GLY A 921 10.92 11.08 11.80
C GLY A 921 12.12 11.25 10.86
N PRO A 922 13.02 12.20 11.19
CA PRO A 922 14.17 12.53 10.36
C PRO A 922 15.15 11.36 10.24
N SER A 923 15.85 11.30 9.10
CA SER A 923 16.85 10.25 8.85
C SER A 923 18.00 10.31 9.85
N GLN A 924 18.21 9.21 10.57
CA GLN A 924 19.46 8.96 11.30
C GLN A 924 20.33 7.97 10.52
N HIS A 925 21.65 8.16 10.56
CA HIS A 925 22.65 7.24 9.99
C HIS A 925 22.39 6.78 8.53
N ASN A 926 21.80 7.65 7.70
CA ASN A 926 21.45 7.41 6.29
C ASN A 926 20.32 6.39 6.03
N GLY A 927 19.47 6.06 7.01
CA GLY A 927 18.36 5.12 6.82
C GLY A 927 17.11 5.66 6.10
N GLY A 928 17.02 6.98 5.87
CA GLY A 928 15.89 7.64 5.21
C GLY A 928 14.89 8.28 6.20
N PRO A 929 13.90 9.05 5.74
CA PRO A 929 12.97 9.78 6.61
C PRO A 929 11.87 8.86 7.19
N HIS A 930 12.28 7.78 7.85
CA HIS A 930 11.41 6.71 8.34
C HIS A 930 11.71 6.32 9.79
N GLN A 931 12.24 7.27 10.58
CA GLN A 931 12.45 7.07 12.00
C GLN A 931 11.09 7.00 12.70
N CYS A 932 10.85 5.89 13.39
CA CYS A 932 9.62 5.65 14.15
C CYS A 932 9.73 6.18 15.57
N GLY A 933 8.60 6.67 16.08
CA GLY A 933 8.44 7.12 17.45
C GLY A 933 8.05 5.99 18.39
N MET A 934 8.20 6.23 19.70
CA MET A 934 7.86 5.25 20.74
C MET A 934 6.37 5.25 21.05
N ARG A 935 5.77 6.46 21.15
CA ARG A 935 4.39 6.67 21.60
C ARG A 935 3.42 6.64 20.43
N TRP A 936 2.79 5.50 20.21
CA TRP A 936 1.88 5.30 19.07
C TRP A 936 0.53 6.00 19.21
N TYR A 937 0.18 6.45 20.42
CA TYR A 937 -1.02 7.24 20.65
C TYR A 937 -0.86 8.73 20.26
N TRP A 938 0.34 9.15 19.87
CA TRP A 938 0.63 10.49 19.36
C TRP A 938 0.45 10.59 17.85
N ASP A 939 0.11 11.79 17.39
CA ASP A 939 0.00 12.08 15.97
C ASP A 939 1.40 12.44 15.42
N GLY A 940 2.17 11.41 15.08
CA GLY A 940 3.38 11.55 14.27
C GLY A 940 4.64 11.13 15.00
N PHE A 941 5.79 11.54 14.48
CA PHE A 941 7.05 11.27 15.16
C PHE A 941 7.14 12.06 16.47
N ASP A 942 7.26 11.34 17.59
CA ASP A 942 7.21 11.91 18.95
C ASP A 942 8.57 12.42 19.45
N GLY A 943 9.58 12.47 18.57
CA GLY A 943 10.95 12.85 18.90
C GLY A 943 11.80 11.73 19.49
N LYS A 944 11.21 10.57 19.83
CA LYS A 944 11.89 9.43 20.45
C LYS A 944 12.21 8.37 19.41
N GLY A 945 13.30 8.59 18.69
CA GLY A 945 13.88 7.60 17.78
C GLY A 945 14.98 6.77 18.46
N GLY A 946 15.20 5.56 17.98
CA GLY A 946 16.24 4.66 18.49
C GLY A 946 16.02 3.24 17.99
N VAL A 947 16.83 2.31 18.48
CA VAL A 947 16.77 0.89 18.10
C VAL A 947 15.48 0.30 18.66
N GLY A 948 15.13 0.61 19.93
CA GLY A 948 13.89 0.17 20.56
C GLY A 948 12.63 0.62 19.82
N PRO A 949 12.38 1.93 19.62
CA PRO A 949 11.20 2.42 18.91
C PRO A 949 11.09 1.86 17.49
N GLN A 950 12.22 1.73 16.80
CA GLN A 950 12.26 1.19 15.44
C GLN A 950 12.00 -0.32 15.40
N MET A 951 12.56 -1.11 16.33
CA MET A 951 12.28 -2.54 16.47
C MET A 951 10.82 -2.80 16.77
N THR A 952 10.24 -2.00 17.66
CA THR A 952 8.85 -2.13 18.05
C THR A 952 7.92 -1.87 16.87
N ALA A 953 8.14 -0.79 16.12
CA ALA A 953 7.39 -0.51 14.91
C ALA A 953 7.57 -1.59 13.84
N LEU A 954 8.79 -2.09 13.62
CA LEU A 954 9.04 -3.12 12.62
C LEU A 954 8.33 -4.43 12.94
N ASN A 955 8.37 -4.88 14.19
CA ASN A 955 7.70 -6.12 14.60
C ASN A 955 6.20 -6.03 14.40
N ILE A 956 5.54 -5.01 14.99
CA ILE A 956 4.08 -4.90 14.95
C ILE A 956 3.54 -4.77 13.51
N ILE A 957 4.30 -4.15 12.61
CA ILE A 957 3.95 -4.04 11.17
C ILE A 957 4.19 -5.37 10.45
N SER A 958 5.33 -6.03 10.70
CA SER A 958 5.70 -7.27 9.99
C SER A 958 4.75 -8.41 10.31
N VAL A 959 4.37 -8.57 11.59
CA VAL A 959 3.51 -9.66 12.06
C VAL A 959 2.09 -9.63 11.48
N LEU A 960 1.66 -8.53 10.86
CA LEU A 960 0.39 -8.50 10.11
C LEU A 960 0.35 -9.47 8.93
N ASN A 961 1.50 -10.01 8.49
CA ASN A 961 1.56 -11.07 7.49
C ASN A 961 1.55 -12.49 8.10
N VAL A 962 1.25 -12.67 9.39
CA VAL A 962 1.29 -13.99 10.07
C VAL A 962 0.46 -15.08 9.39
N ASP A 963 -0.69 -14.72 8.81
CA ASP A 963 -1.55 -15.67 8.09
C ASP A 963 -1.01 -16.04 6.69
N ARG A 964 0.02 -15.34 6.21
CA ARG A 964 0.59 -15.49 4.86
C ARG A 964 1.88 -16.28 4.84
N VAL A 965 2.38 -16.69 6.00
CA VAL A 965 3.65 -17.39 6.14
C VAL A 965 3.47 -18.72 6.85
N PRO A 966 4.35 -19.71 6.60
CA PRO A 966 4.29 -20.99 7.29
C PRO A 966 4.45 -20.82 8.81
N PRO A 967 3.81 -21.68 9.62
CA PRO A 967 4.09 -21.74 11.05
C PRO A 967 5.53 -22.25 11.32
N PRO A 968 6.08 -22.01 12.52
CA PRO A 968 7.37 -22.54 12.97
C PRO A 968 7.61 -24.00 12.58
N TYR A 969 8.72 -24.24 11.88
CA TYR A 969 9.15 -25.57 11.50
C TYR A 969 9.68 -26.37 12.70
N SER A 970 9.52 -27.68 12.62
CA SER A 970 10.07 -28.69 13.53
C SER A 970 10.93 -29.66 12.73
N SER A 971 11.66 -30.55 13.41
CA SER A 971 12.39 -31.66 12.78
C SER A 971 11.51 -32.48 11.83
N ASN A 972 10.23 -32.65 12.17
CA ASN A 972 9.27 -33.43 11.39
C ASN A 972 8.57 -32.64 10.28
N THR A 973 8.55 -31.31 10.35
CA THR A 973 7.93 -30.44 9.32
C THR A 973 8.96 -29.81 8.39
N GLY A 974 10.23 -30.23 8.50
CA GLY A 974 11.30 -29.91 7.55
C GLY A 974 12.30 -28.86 8.01
N GLY A 975 12.42 -28.59 9.31
CA GLY A 975 13.51 -27.77 9.88
C GLY A 975 14.87 -28.38 9.56
N THR A 976 15.85 -27.54 9.20
CA THR A 976 17.15 -27.98 8.67
C THR A 976 18.30 -27.89 9.67
N SER A 977 18.13 -27.07 10.71
CA SER A 977 19.22 -26.76 11.63
C SER A 977 19.60 -27.95 12.49
N GLN A 978 20.90 -28.27 12.49
CA GLN A 978 21.44 -29.43 13.20
C GLN A 978 21.52 -29.17 14.70
N GLY A 979 21.06 -30.14 15.49
CA GLY A 979 21.10 -30.10 16.95
C GLY A 979 22.33 -30.76 17.54
N ASN A 980 22.66 -30.41 18.78
CA ASN A 980 23.59 -31.12 19.65
C ASN A 980 23.04 -31.09 21.08
N PRO A 981 22.29 -32.13 21.50
CA PRO A 981 21.67 -32.20 22.83
C PRO A 981 22.66 -32.12 24.00
N GLY A 982 23.95 -32.41 23.79
CA GLY A 982 24.98 -32.38 24.82
C GLY A 982 25.76 -31.06 24.91
N LEU A 983 25.60 -30.15 23.94
CA LEU A 983 26.33 -28.88 23.93
C LEU A 983 25.99 -28.05 25.18
N GLY A 984 26.97 -27.35 25.76
CA GLY A 984 26.77 -26.51 26.95
C GLY A 984 26.52 -27.27 28.27
N SER A 985 26.53 -28.62 28.27
CA SER A 985 26.30 -29.44 29.48
C SER A 985 27.53 -29.56 30.40
N GLY A 986 28.72 -29.18 29.93
CA GLY A 986 29.98 -29.35 30.67
C GLY A 986 30.54 -30.79 30.68
N SER A 987 29.98 -31.71 29.89
CA SER A 987 30.45 -33.10 29.77
C SER A 987 30.88 -33.47 28.34
N ASN A 988 31.99 -34.20 28.19
CA ASN A 988 32.55 -34.61 26.88
C ASN A 988 31.87 -35.84 26.25
N ALA A 989 30.73 -36.29 26.76
CA ALA A 989 30.02 -37.43 26.23
C ALA A 989 28.81 -36.96 25.44
N GLY A 990 28.68 -37.35 24.16
CA GLY A 990 27.46 -37.21 23.37
C GLY A 990 26.31 -38.09 23.89
N GLN A 991 26.08 -38.09 25.20
CA GLN A 991 24.93 -38.70 25.84
C GLN A 991 23.96 -37.59 26.23
N GLU A 992 22.70 -37.74 25.84
CA GLU A 992 21.62 -36.91 26.38
C GLU A 992 21.71 -36.94 27.92
N PRO A 993 21.65 -35.79 28.60
CA PRO A 993 21.60 -35.80 30.05
C PRO A 993 20.39 -36.64 30.49
N ILE A 994 20.65 -37.76 31.16
CA ILE A 994 19.60 -38.61 31.72
C ILE A 994 19.04 -37.89 32.94
N PHE A 995 17.95 -37.14 32.72
CA PHE A 995 17.25 -36.46 33.80
C PHE A 995 16.36 -37.48 34.52
N GLN A 996 16.89 -38.10 35.58
CA GLN A 996 16.09 -38.95 36.45
C GLN A 996 15.05 -38.10 37.18
N THR A 997 13.77 -38.23 36.82
CA THR A 997 12.66 -37.84 37.70
C THR A 997 12.67 -38.77 38.91
N GLU A 998 12.50 -38.25 40.12
CA GLU A 998 12.35 -39.09 41.31
C GLU A 998 11.16 -40.04 41.13
N ILE A 999 11.39 -41.35 41.27
CA ILE A 999 10.36 -42.39 41.13
C ILE A 999 9.31 -42.18 42.21
N THR A 1000 8.09 -41.81 41.82
CA THR A 1000 6.99 -41.55 42.76
C THR A 1000 6.44 -42.87 43.34
N THR A 1001 5.69 -42.78 44.44
CA THR A 1001 4.97 -43.93 45.00
C THR A 1001 3.96 -44.50 44.00
N GLY A 1002 3.38 -43.65 43.14
CA GLY A 1002 2.50 -44.07 42.05
C GLY A 1002 3.21 -44.90 40.99
N ASP A 1003 4.43 -44.51 40.59
CA ASP A 1003 5.24 -45.25 39.62
C ASP A 1003 5.63 -46.63 40.14
N LYS A 1004 5.99 -46.71 41.44
CA LYS A 1004 6.29 -47.98 42.11
C LYS A 1004 5.06 -48.89 42.15
N ALA A 1005 3.88 -48.33 42.42
CA ALA A 1005 2.63 -49.09 42.45
C ALA A 1005 2.23 -49.57 41.04
N GLY A 1006 2.33 -48.72 40.02
CA GLY A 1006 2.04 -49.07 38.62
C GLY A 1006 3.00 -50.14 38.09
N ALA A 1007 4.30 -49.99 38.35
CA ALA A 1007 5.30 -50.99 37.99
C ALA A 1007 5.06 -52.33 38.70
N ALA A 1008 4.66 -52.31 39.99
CA ALA A 1008 4.29 -53.52 40.72
C ALA A 1008 3.06 -54.21 40.11
N ILE A 1009 2.02 -53.46 39.75
CA ILE A 1009 0.80 -54.01 39.11
C ILE A 1009 1.13 -54.64 37.76
N ILE A 1010 1.89 -53.95 36.90
CA ILE A 1010 2.30 -54.49 35.59
C ILE A 1010 3.16 -55.74 35.78
N THR A 1011 4.08 -55.74 36.75
CA THR A 1011 4.92 -56.91 37.05
C THR A 1011 4.07 -58.10 37.51
N ILE A 1012 3.06 -57.87 38.35
CA ILE A 1012 2.11 -58.92 38.79
C ILE A 1012 1.30 -59.45 37.60
N LEU A 1013 0.82 -58.57 36.70
CA LEU A 1013 0.06 -58.99 35.52
C LEU A 1013 0.93 -59.80 34.55
N VAL A 1014 2.16 -59.36 34.28
CA VAL A 1014 3.10 -60.07 33.42
C VAL A 1014 3.47 -61.43 34.01
N LEU A 1015 3.77 -61.50 35.31
CA LEU A 1015 3.98 -62.76 36.02
C LEU A 1015 2.74 -63.65 35.99
N GLY A 1016 1.55 -63.07 36.17
CA GLY A 1016 0.28 -63.76 36.05
C GLY A 1016 0.09 -64.38 34.66
N PHE A 1017 0.32 -63.62 33.59
CA PHE A 1017 0.23 -64.11 32.22
C PHE A 1017 1.30 -65.15 31.88
N THR A 1018 2.55 -64.97 32.34
CA THR A 1018 3.61 -65.95 32.10
C THR A 1018 3.39 -67.24 32.89
N LEU A 1019 2.95 -67.17 34.14
CA LEU A 1019 2.62 -68.35 34.93
C LEU A 1019 1.36 -69.05 34.40
N SER A 1020 0.34 -68.30 33.97
CA SER A 1020 -0.87 -68.84 33.34
C SER A 1020 -0.55 -69.50 31.99
N GLY A 1021 0.30 -68.86 31.18
CA GLY A 1021 0.78 -69.40 29.92
C GLY A 1021 1.66 -70.64 30.12
N ALA A 1022 2.56 -70.64 31.11
CA ALA A 1022 3.36 -71.80 31.47
C ALA A 1022 2.48 -72.94 31.99
N TRP A 1023 1.47 -72.66 32.82
CA TRP A 1023 0.51 -73.66 33.30
C TRP A 1023 -0.33 -74.24 32.16
N TRP A 1024 -0.77 -73.40 31.22
CA TRP A 1024 -1.49 -73.83 30.02
C TRP A 1024 -0.63 -74.72 29.10
N MET A 1025 0.69 -74.51 29.03
CA MET A 1025 1.59 -75.36 28.26
C MET A 1025 1.95 -76.69 28.95
N VAL A 1026 1.75 -76.80 30.26
CA VAL A 1026 2.06 -78.03 31.05
C VAL A 1026 0.81 -78.91 31.27
N LYS A 1027 -0.39 -78.38 31.00
CA LYS A 1027 -1.63 -79.14 30.90
C LYS A 1027 -1.92 -79.57 29.47
#